data_AF-A0A1F5AEQ2-F1
#
_entry.id   AF-A0A1F5AEQ2-F1
#
_cell.length_a   1.000
_cell.length_b   1.000
_cell.length_c   1.000
_cell.angle_alpha   90.00
_cell.angle_beta   90.00
_cell.angle_gamma   90.00
#
_symmetry.space_group_name_H-M   'P 1'
#
loop_
_entity.id
_entity.type
_entity.pdbx_description
1 polymer ?
#
loop_
_entity_poly.entity_id
_entity_poly.type
_entity_poly.pdbx_seq_one_letter_code
_entity_poly.pdbx_strand_id
1 'polypeptide(L)'
;MKEAAAIVFSLTAFLFPVGAGPPAESWLQAEKNASQSQRAIQFCRRHVQGWLEHADPTSGLIPRNLTGDAYWNAKDAAADNYPFMVLTARITDDPYLKEIVAKILAREQKLTCRLDSLPDDFLFATQAFRTDKPNLEEIIFGAAEYAKDGLMPVSEWLGPSPWLERMKQLTRDVFLHAACDTPSGKIPSLDVEVPGDILQVTCRLYWMTGDEDYKDWAFRLADQYLLHSSLLELDRIGLRDHGSEIIGGLSEACVIARYDAPDRWQKYRPRIRALLDRVLEIGTNPDGLLFNAVNPKTGEVLSGGLADTWGYVFNAYLTLAAIDDEPRYREAAARSLSHIHKYRDYDWENGSADGTADSTESALNLLNRIPSESAFDWVDQSMEQIFIKQRPDGILEGWHGDGNSARTALMWALQKTQGISASPWRDDLRLGAVRAEDGTVQIFLAADWPWTGKLRFDRPRHRAPLYLPIDYPRINQFPEWTTVGALEKYEIRTGEEPARIVEGTELFLFPVTLKAGEPLRMTVKPYLDPAAPKLRSMRYAPGFKQKAVAWQRDLRRKLYGLLKLDDLLKTKIPPAPDVLSSEERPGYTFREIGLNSTLGRRIKAVVTLPNSGAPPHPAVVCIHGHGGSRYVVYDKTNVYKGFAAALAESGYVTIAADVGQHEIYEPGRTLMGERLWDVKRCVDYLESMPEVNKTAIGCAGLSLGGEMAMWLAALDERIAACVSSGFLTVMDQMEHDHCMCWKFDGLRELVDFADIYSLVSPRPLQCQNGLAEAPFMFVVPLARQAMKEIRLIYADMGKPENISLRVHRGEHEVDLPSLLEFFEKNLEKR
;
A
#
# COMPACT_ATOMS: atom_id res chain seq x y z
N MET A 1 46.14 -1.51 -4.24
CA MET A 1 46.31 -1.20 -2.79
C MET A 1 44.92 -0.99 -2.25
N LYS A 2 44.30 -2.07 -1.76
CA LYS A 2 44.11 -2.40 -0.35
C LYS A 2 43.01 -1.55 0.31
N GLU A 3 41.90 -2.26 0.57
CA GLU A 3 40.90 -2.04 1.63
C GLU A 3 40.12 -0.73 1.62
N ALA A 4 38.94 -0.77 0.99
CA ALA A 4 37.80 0.07 1.38
C ALA A 4 36.64 -0.88 1.71
N ALA A 5 36.39 -1.05 3.00
CA ALA A 5 35.31 -1.85 3.55
C ALA A 5 33.95 -1.28 3.10
N ALA A 6 33.06 -2.17 2.71
CA ALA A 6 31.65 -1.88 2.46
C ALA A 6 30.99 -1.42 3.77
N ILE A 7 30.75 -0.12 3.89
CA ILE A 7 29.86 0.45 4.88
C ILE A 7 28.46 0.47 4.27
N VAL A 8 27.61 -0.43 4.78
CA VAL A 8 26.15 -0.37 4.60
C VAL A 8 25.69 0.94 5.24
N PHE A 9 25.20 1.88 4.44
CA PHE A 9 24.52 3.06 4.95
C PHE A 9 23.21 2.60 5.60
N SER A 10 23.25 2.45 6.93
CA SER A 10 22.05 2.53 7.76
C SER A 10 21.55 3.96 7.66
N LEU A 11 20.28 4.14 7.28
CA LEU A 11 19.56 5.39 7.46
C LEU A 11 19.43 5.63 8.98
N THR A 12 20.48 6.18 9.60
CA THR A 12 20.37 6.78 10.92
C THR A 12 19.55 8.05 10.77
N ALA A 13 18.27 7.96 11.13
CA ALA A 13 17.50 9.12 11.53
C ALA A 13 18.31 9.87 12.59
N PHE A 14 18.79 11.07 12.25
CA PHE A 14 19.23 12.02 13.26
C PHE A 14 17.97 12.44 14.04
N LEU A 15 17.67 11.69 15.10
CA LEU A 15 16.74 12.09 16.15
C LEU A 15 17.40 13.25 16.90
N PHE A 16 16.82 14.45 16.79
CA PHE A 16 17.10 15.52 17.73
C PHE A 16 16.52 15.14 19.10
N PRO A 17 17.24 15.40 20.20
CA PRO A 17 16.89 14.86 21.51
C PRO A 17 15.66 15.56 22.08
N VAL A 18 14.65 14.77 22.46
CA VAL A 18 13.65 15.18 23.46
C VAL A 18 13.82 14.20 24.60
N GLY A 19 14.58 14.62 25.62
CA GLY A 19 14.90 13.77 26.76
C GLY A 19 13.63 13.37 27.50
N ALA A 20 13.38 12.07 27.62
CA ALA A 20 12.42 11.57 28.59
C ALA A 20 12.98 11.88 29.99
N GLY A 21 12.25 12.68 30.78
CA GLY A 21 12.51 12.86 32.21
C GLY A 21 12.49 11.52 32.96
N PRO A 22 12.94 11.46 34.22
CA PRO A 22 12.91 10.26 35.04
C PRO A 22 11.53 9.54 35.01
N PRO A 23 11.45 8.21 35.20
CA PRO A 23 10.23 7.42 34.97
C PRO A 23 8.95 7.89 35.67
N ALA A 24 9.06 8.67 36.75
CA ALA A 24 7.91 9.27 37.42
C ALA A 24 7.32 10.46 36.64
N GLU A 25 8.16 11.25 35.97
CA GLU A 25 7.74 12.39 35.14
C GLU A 25 7.06 11.92 33.86
N SER A 26 7.50 10.80 33.28
CA SER A 26 6.92 10.25 32.06
C SER A 26 5.50 9.67 32.27
N TRP A 27 5.21 9.08 33.44
CA TRP A 27 3.84 8.66 33.79
C TRP A 27 2.90 9.85 34.00
N LEU A 28 3.38 10.93 34.62
CA LEU A 28 2.60 12.16 34.79
C LEU A 28 2.27 12.78 33.44
N GLN A 29 3.25 12.78 32.51
CA GLN A 29 3.02 13.25 31.15
C GLN A 29 2.04 12.35 30.38
N ALA A 30 2.10 11.02 30.54
CA ALA A 30 1.13 10.10 29.94
C ALA A 30 -0.30 10.35 30.48
N GLU A 31 -0.44 10.67 31.77
CA GLU A 31 -1.73 11.03 32.39
C GLU A 31 -2.25 12.39 31.89
N LYS A 32 -1.38 13.40 31.74
CA LYS A 32 -1.72 14.68 31.11
C LYS A 32 -2.21 14.46 29.67
N ASN A 33 -1.45 13.68 28.89
CA ASN A 33 -1.82 13.30 27.52
C ASN A 33 -3.17 12.57 27.48
N ALA A 34 -3.50 11.78 28.52
CA ALA A 34 -4.76 11.06 28.61
C ALA A 34 -5.98 11.97 28.79
N SER A 35 -5.81 13.07 29.51
CA SER A 35 -6.86 14.09 29.67
C SER A 35 -7.04 14.91 28.38
N GLN A 36 -5.92 15.23 27.72
CA GLN A 36 -5.91 15.94 26.43
C GLN A 36 -6.59 15.14 25.32
N SER A 37 -6.21 13.87 25.15
CA SER A 37 -6.83 12.99 24.14
C SER A 37 -8.32 12.78 24.43
N GLN A 38 -8.72 12.63 25.70
CA GLN A 38 -10.13 12.48 26.07
C GLN A 38 -10.96 13.67 25.58
N ARG A 39 -10.50 14.89 25.87
CA ARG A 39 -11.17 16.11 25.43
C ARG A 39 -11.29 16.18 23.91
N ALA A 40 -10.23 15.80 23.19
CA ALA A 40 -10.24 15.78 21.72
C ALA A 40 -11.26 14.79 21.16
N ILE A 41 -11.31 13.56 21.70
CA ILE A 41 -12.29 12.56 21.23
C ILE A 41 -13.72 12.96 21.59
N GLN A 42 -13.96 13.54 22.78
CA GLN A 42 -15.27 14.10 23.15
C GLN A 42 -15.69 15.21 22.18
N PHE A 43 -14.77 16.11 21.84
CA PHE A 43 -14.99 17.17 20.85
C PHE A 43 -15.42 16.60 19.50
N CYS A 44 -14.71 15.59 18.98
CA CYS A 44 -15.05 14.93 17.72
C CYS A 44 -16.42 14.23 17.77
N ARG A 45 -16.73 13.53 18.88
CA ARG A 45 -18.03 12.86 19.06
C ARG A 45 -19.19 13.86 19.09
N ARG A 46 -19.02 14.98 19.79
CA ARG A 46 -20.03 16.07 19.83
C ARG A 46 -20.20 16.74 18.48
N HIS A 47 -19.12 16.95 17.73
CA HIS A 47 -19.16 17.44 16.34
C HIS A 47 -20.05 16.52 15.47
N VAL A 48 -19.81 15.21 15.50
CA VAL A 48 -20.60 14.25 14.72
C VAL A 48 -22.07 14.27 15.13
N GLN A 49 -22.36 14.31 16.43
CA GLN A 49 -23.73 14.37 16.94
C GLN A 49 -24.44 15.65 16.46
N GLY A 50 -23.82 16.81 16.64
CA GLY A 50 -24.39 18.10 16.22
C GLY A 50 -24.71 18.15 14.74
N TRP A 51 -23.79 17.71 13.87
CA TRP A 51 -24.04 17.71 12.42
C TRP A 51 -25.11 16.69 11.99
N LEU A 52 -25.23 15.56 12.69
CA LEU A 52 -26.30 14.59 12.41
C LEU A 52 -27.69 15.10 12.78
N GLU A 53 -27.83 16.02 13.73
CA GLU A 53 -29.11 16.68 14.04
C GLU A 53 -29.60 17.56 12.88
N HIS A 54 -28.70 17.97 12.00
CA HIS A 54 -28.99 18.76 10.81
C HIS A 54 -29.07 17.94 9.51
N ALA A 55 -28.93 16.61 9.58
CA ALA A 55 -29.08 15.76 8.41
C ALA A 55 -30.51 15.86 7.85
N ASP A 56 -30.64 15.96 6.52
CA ASP A 56 -31.94 16.02 5.86
C ASP A 56 -32.68 14.69 6.05
N PRO A 57 -33.90 14.68 6.63
CA PRO A 57 -34.59 13.44 6.97
C PRO A 57 -34.99 12.60 5.75
N THR A 58 -35.02 13.19 4.55
CA THR A 58 -35.41 12.50 3.32
C THR A 58 -34.22 11.82 2.64
N SER A 59 -33.16 12.57 2.40
CA SER A 59 -31.94 12.07 1.74
C SER A 59 -31.02 11.33 2.69
N GLY A 60 -31.00 11.71 3.97
CA GLY A 60 -30.04 11.26 4.97
C GLY A 60 -28.65 11.92 4.84
N LEU A 61 -28.50 12.95 4.00
CA LEU A 61 -27.26 13.68 3.78
C LEU A 61 -27.15 14.87 4.75
N ILE A 62 -25.92 15.26 5.09
CA ILE A 62 -25.66 16.48 5.88
C ILE A 62 -25.55 17.70 4.95
N PRO A 63 -26.01 18.89 5.36
CA PRO A 63 -25.87 20.09 4.54
C PRO A 63 -24.42 20.56 4.50
N ARG A 64 -24.04 21.26 3.44
CA ARG A 64 -22.75 21.96 3.33
C ARG A 64 -22.54 22.93 4.50
N ASN A 65 -23.53 23.79 4.75
CA ASN A 65 -23.51 24.81 5.79
C ASN A 65 -24.87 24.86 6.49
N LEU A 66 -24.91 25.37 7.73
CA LEU A 66 -26.15 25.55 8.51
C LEU A 66 -26.85 26.89 8.23
N THR A 67 -26.21 27.76 7.46
CA THR A 67 -26.79 29.04 7.00
C THR A 67 -26.93 29.02 5.48
N GLY A 68 -27.98 29.69 4.97
CA GLY A 68 -28.32 29.69 3.56
C GLY A 68 -29.10 28.44 3.11
N ASP A 69 -28.98 28.08 1.83
CA ASP A 69 -29.65 26.90 1.27
C ASP A 69 -29.02 25.60 1.79
N ALA A 70 -29.86 24.64 2.18
CA ALA A 70 -29.42 23.33 2.63
C ALA A 70 -29.26 22.37 1.43
N TYR A 71 -28.02 22.01 1.11
CA TYR A 71 -27.67 21.08 0.04
C TYR A 71 -26.38 20.32 0.38
N TRP A 72 -26.20 19.15 -0.24
CA TRP A 72 -24.94 18.39 -0.21
C TRP A 72 -24.11 18.72 -1.45
N ASN A 73 -22.79 18.81 -1.31
CA ASN A 73 -21.88 18.86 -2.45
C ASN A 73 -20.53 18.19 -2.17
N ALA A 74 -19.77 17.99 -3.24
CA ALA A 74 -18.55 17.21 -3.21
C ALA A 74 -17.34 17.95 -2.62
N LYS A 75 -17.09 19.19 -3.07
CA LYS A 75 -15.93 19.99 -2.62
C LYS A 75 -15.98 20.50 -1.19
N ASP A 76 -17.13 20.43 -0.51
CA ASP A 76 -17.26 20.97 0.84
C ASP A 76 -17.82 19.90 1.80
N ALA A 77 -19.11 19.55 1.71
CA ALA A 77 -19.74 18.62 2.65
C ALA A 77 -19.07 17.22 2.62
N ALA A 78 -18.77 16.75 1.40
CA ALA A 78 -18.15 15.45 1.19
C ALA A 78 -16.63 15.46 1.41
N ALA A 79 -15.95 16.58 1.16
CA ALA A 79 -14.50 16.74 1.30
C ALA A 79 -14.08 17.06 2.75
N ASP A 80 -14.76 18.01 3.39
CA ASP A 80 -14.23 18.67 4.60
C ASP A 80 -14.99 18.36 5.88
N ASN A 81 -16.15 17.69 5.79
CA ASN A 81 -16.95 17.37 6.99
C ASN A 81 -17.24 15.88 7.14
N TYR A 82 -18.01 15.31 6.21
CA TYR A 82 -18.41 13.90 6.24
C TYR A 82 -17.26 12.90 6.54
N PRO A 83 -16.07 13.04 5.93
CA PRO A 83 -14.93 12.13 6.13
C PRO A 83 -14.45 12.07 7.58
N PHE A 84 -14.52 13.19 8.30
CA PHE A 84 -14.09 13.25 9.69
C PHE A 84 -15.15 12.72 10.65
N MET A 85 -16.42 12.68 10.22
CA MET A 85 -17.45 11.85 10.86
C MET A 85 -17.12 10.36 10.69
N VAL A 86 -16.69 9.94 9.49
CA VAL A 86 -16.28 8.54 9.23
C VAL A 86 -15.10 8.16 10.13
N LEU A 87 -14.04 8.97 10.16
CA LEU A 87 -12.85 8.70 10.98
C LEU A 87 -13.18 8.69 12.48
N THR A 88 -13.99 9.64 12.95
CA THR A 88 -14.47 9.64 14.34
C THR A 88 -15.19 8.33 14.68
N ALA A 89 -16.13 7.88 13.84
CA ALA A 89 -16.86 6.62 14.04
C ALA A 89 -15.93 5.39 14.05
N ARG A 90 -14.87 5.42 13.23
CA ARG A 90 -13.93 4.30 13.06
C ARG A 90 -12.87 4.22 14.16
N ILE A 91 -12.37 5.37 14.62
CA ILE A 91 -11.37 5.49 15.70
C ILE A 91 -12.02 5.20 17.05
N THR A 92 -13.23 5.69 17.29
CA THR A 92 -13.98 5.44 18.55
C THR A 92 -14.66 4.08 18.60
N ASP A 93 -14.67 3.37 17.46
CA ASP A 93 -15.30 2.07 17.26
C ASP A 93 -16.83 2.05 17.47
N ASP A 94 -17.49 3.21 17.39
CA ASP A 94 -18.93 3.37 17.65
C ASP A 94 -19.80 2.66 16.59
N PRO A 95 -20.55 1.60 16.93
CA PRO A 95 -21.27 0.79 15.95
C PRO A 95 -22.41 1.55 15.27
N TYR A 96 -23.10 2.45 16.00
CA TYR A 96 -24.21 3.22 15.45
C TYR A 96 -23.70 4.26 14.47
N LEU A 97 -22.64 4.99 14.84
CA LEU A 97 -22.05 5.98 13.93
C LEU A 97 -21.47 5.32 12.68
N LYS A 98 -20.83 4.14 12.80
CA LYS A 98 -20.32 3.39 11.63
C LYS A 98 -21.42 3.03 10.64
N GLU A 99 -22.59 2.63 11.12
CA GLU A 99 -23.73 2.33 10.27
C GLU A 99 -24.27 3.60 9.58
N ILE A 100 -24.38 4.70 10.33
CA ILE A 100 -24.86 5.99 9.81
C ILE A 100 -23.94 6.51 8.70
N VAL A 101 -22.63 6.58 8.95
CA VAL A 101 -21.68 7.12 7.96
C VAL A 101 -21.60 6.24 6.71
N ALA A 102 -21.75 4.92 6.84
CA ALA A 102 -21.85 4.03 5.68
C ALA A 102 -23.14 4.25 4.87
N LYS A 103 -24.26 4.53 5.54
CA LYS A 103 -25.53 4.92 4.87
C LYS A 103 -25.40 6.26 4.16
N ILE A 104 -24.72 7.24 4.74
CA ILE A 104 -24.45 8.54 4.07
C ILE A 104 -23.69 8.30 2.76
N LEU A 105 -22.61 7.50 2.77
CA LEU A 105 -21.88 7.15 1.54
C LEU A 105 -22.79 6.53 0.47
N ALA A 106 -23.64 5.58 0.86
CA ALA A 106 -24.55 4.92 -0.07
C ALA A 106 -25.63 5.88 -0.61
N ARG A 107 -26.05 6.86 0.20
CA ARG A 107 -27.01 7.90 -0.21
C ARG A 107 -26.38 8.93 -1.11
N GLU A 108 -25.16 9.36 -0.82
CA GLU A 108 -24.35 10.24 -1.65
C GLU A 108 -24.27 9.63 -3.05
N GLN A 109 -23.69 8.45 -3.20
CA GLN A 109 -23.56 7.76 -4.49
C GLN A 109 -24.88 7.64 -5.27
N LYS A 110 -25.99 7.43 -4.57
CA LYS A 110 -27.30 7.27 -5.23
C LYS A 110 -27.90 8.59 -5.69
N LEU A 111 -27.70 9.66 -4.93
CA LEU A 111 -28.43 10.92 -5.10
C LEU A 111 -27.63 11.99 -5.83
N THR A 112 -26.31 11.96 -5.72
CA THR A 112 -25.43 13.05 -6.18
C THR A 112 -24.73 12.73 -7.50
N CYS A 113 -24.57 11.45 -7.88
CA CYS A 113 -23.93 11.09 -9.14
C CYS A 113 -24.70 11.67 -10.34
N ARG A 114 -24.04 12.58 -11.06
CA ARG A 114 -24.60 13.36 -12.16
C ARG A 114 -24.04 12.96 -13.52
N LEU A 115 -22.74 12.66 -13.56
CA LEU A 115 -22.00 12.30 -14.75
C LEU A 115 -21.14 11.07 -14.44
N ASP A 116 -21.58 9.90 -14.89
CA ASP A 116 -21.08 8.60 -14.43
C ASP A 116 -21.09 8.54 -12.89
N SER A 117 -19.93 8.39 -12.24
CA SER A 117 -19.84 8.43 -10.78
C SER A 117 -19.56 9.82 -10.19
N LEU A 118 -19.38 10.86 -11.01
CA LEU A 118 -19.02 12.19 -10.53
C LEU A 118 -20.22 12.90 -9.89
N PRO A 119 -20.08 13.38 -8.63
CA PRO A 119 -21.16 14.02 -7.90
C PRO A 119 -21.38 15.49 -8.29
N ASP A 120 -22.62 15.95 -8.17
CA ASP A 120 -23.04 17.35 -8.33
C ASP A 120 -23.84 17.80 -7.09
N ASP A 121 -24.11 19.11 -6.96
CA ASP A 121 -24.82 19.72 -5.84
C ASP A 121 -26.26 19.15 -5.74
N PHE A 122 -26.61 18.56 -4.60
CA PHE A 122 -27.94 17.98 -4.34
C PHE A 122 -28.72 18.82 -3.33
N LEU A 123 -29.75 19.52 -3.80
CA LEU A 123 -30.55 20.47 -3.01
C LEU A 123 -31.64 19.74 -2.22
N PHE A 124 -31.66 19.90 -0.90
CA PHE A 124 -32.57 19.17 -0.04
C PHE A 124 -34.02 19.63 -0.17
N ALA A 125 -34.23 20.93 -0.38
CA ALA A 125 -35.57 21.49 -0.52
C ALA A 125 -36.35 20.90 -1.70
N THR A 126 -35.66 20.55 -2.79
CA THR A 126 -36.26 20.00 -4.01
C THR A 126 -36.00 18.51 -4.21
N GLN A 127 -35.09 17.92 -3.43
CA GLN A 127 -34.59 16.54 -3.60
C GLN A 127 -34.10 16.29 -5.04
N ALA A 128 -33.44 17.29 -5.62
CA ALA A 128 -32.95 17.29 -6.98
C ALA A 128 -31.61 18.04 -7.07
N PHE A 129 -30.96 17.97 -8.23
CA PHE A 129 -29.76 18.76 -8.48
C PHE A 129 -30.05 20.26 -8.36
N ARG A 130 -29.12 20.99 -7.75
CA ARG A 130 -29.25 22.43 -7.53
C ARG A 130 -29.33 23.23 -8.82
N THR A 131 -28.73 22.70 -9.89
CA THR A 131 -28.74 23.30 -11.22
C THR A 131 -29.35 22.36 -12.25
N ASP A 132 -30.06 22.92 -13.23
CA ASP A 132 -30.72 22.12 -14.29
C ASP A 132 -29.70 21.45 -15.22
N LYS A 133 -28.56 22.10 -15.47
CA LYS A 133 -27.52 21.64 -16.39
C LYS A 133 -26.20 21.41 -15.64
N PRO A 134 -25.52 20.28 -15.86
CA PRO A 134 -24.26 20.01 -15.20
C PRO A 134 -23.19 21.02 -15.64
N ASN A 135 -22.43 21.54 -14.68
CA ASN A 135 -21.20 22.29 -14.95
C ASN A 135 -20.01 21.35 -14.78
N LEU A 136 -19.38 20.97 -15.89
CA LEU A 136 -18.31 19.99 -15.89
C LEU A 136 -17.10 20.43 -15.05
N GLU A 137 -16.73 21.71 -15.10
CA GLU A 137 -15.58 22.25 -14.37
C GLU A 137 -15.79 22.15 -12.85
N GLU A 138 -16.96 22.55 -12.37
CA GLU A 138 -17.34 22.45 -10.95
C GLU A 138 -17.48 20.99 -10.48
N ILE A 139 -18.02 20.11 -11.33
CA ILE A 139 -18.15 18.67 -11.03
C ILE A 139 -16.77 18.02 -10.92
N ILE A 140 -15.86 18.32 -11.86
CA ILE A 140 -14.48 17.81 -11.83
C ILE A 140 -13.75 18.34 -10.60
N PHE A 141 -13.86 19.64 -10.31
CA PHE A 141 -13.27 20.24 -9.13
C PHE A 141 -13.80 19.60 -7.85
N GLY A 142 -15.12 19.47 -7.71
CA GLY A 142 -15.72 18.81 -6.56
C GLY A 142 -15.34 17.35 -6.39
N ALA A 143 -15.18 16.61 -7.48
CA ALA A 143 -14.70 15.24 -7.42
C ALA A 143 -13.21 15.14 -7.02
N ALA A 144 -12.39 16.09 -7.47
CA ALA A 144 -10.97 16.17 -7.10
C ALA A 144 -10.79 16.45 -5.61
N GLU A 145 -11.50 17.46 -5.09
CA GLU A 145 -11.51 17.81 -3.68
C GLU A 145 -12.05 16.66 -2.82
N TYR A 146 -13.19 16.07 -3.22
CA TYR A 146 -13.74 14.94 -2.47
C TYR A 146 -12.79 13.74 -2.45
N ALA A 147 -12.09 13.46 -3.55
CA ALA A 147 -11.10 12.40 -3.59
C ALA A 147 -9.88 12.70 -2.71
N LYS A 148 -9.37 13.94 -2.74
CA LYS A 148 -8.14 14.36 -2.04
C LYS A 148 -8.38 14.63 -0.56
N ASP A 149 -9.27 15.55 -0.20
CA ASP A 149 -9.50 15.95 1.19
C ASP A 149 -10.41 15.00 1.94
N GLY A 150 -11.36 14.38 1.24
CA GLY A 150 -12.30 13.50 1.89
C GLY A 150 -11.93 12.03 1.91
N LEU A 151 -11.88 11.40 0.73
CA LEU A 151 -11.73 9.95 0.65
C LEU A 151 -10.31 9.48 0.92
N MET A 152 -9.28 10.27 0.61
CA MET A 152 -7.89 9.92 0.85
C MET A 152 -7.56 9.66 2.33
N PRO A 153 -7.81 10.58 3.29
CA PRO A 153 -7.47 10.33 4.71
C PRO A 153 -8.22 9.12 5.27
N VAL A 154 -9.48 8.93 4.88
CA VAL A 154 -10.29 7.76 5.26
C VAL A 154 -9.68 6.47 4.68
N SER A 155 -9.28 6.49 3.42
CA SER A 155 -8.71 5.34 2.71
C SER A 155 -7.33 4.97 3.25
N GLU A 156 -6.50 5.94 3.63
CA GLU A 156 -5.21 5.65 4.25
C GLU A 156 -5.35 4.99 5.62
N TRP A 157 -6.33 5.44 6.41
CA TRP A 157 -6.60 4.87 7.73
C TRP A 157 -7.19 3.47 7.67
N LEU A 158 -8.20 3.26 6.80
CA LEU A 158 -8.95 2.01 6.73
C LEU A 158 -8.31 0.96 5.81
N GLY A 159 -7.62 1.40 4.75
CA GLY A 159 -7.22 0.54 3.65
C GLY A 159 -8.40 0.12 2.76
N PRO A 160 -8.45 -1.15 2.31
CA PRO A 160 -9.55 -1.69 1.53
C PRO A 160 -10.91 -1.45 2.20
N SER A 161 -11.73 -0.63 1.57
CA SER A 161 -13.01 -0.18 2.14
C SER A 161 -13.92 0.41 1.06
N PRO A 162 -15.23 0.59 1.32
CA PRO A 162 -16.13 1.27 0.37
C PRO A 162 -15.69 2.69 -0.01
N TRP A 163 -14.98 3.39 0.87
CA TRP A 163 -14.44 4.73 0.59
C TRP A 163 -13.26 4.70 -0.38
N LEU A 164 -12.38 3.69 -0.29
CA LEU A 164 -11.33 3.47 -1.29
C LEU A 164 -11.94 3.17 -2.66
N GLU A 165 -12.99 2.34 -2.72
CA GLU A 165 -13.68 2.07 -3.98
C GLU A 165 -14.37 3.32 -4.53
N ARG A 166 -14.97 4.16 -3.68
CA ARG A 166 -15.50 5.47 -4.10
C ARG A 166 -14.40 6.35 -4.67
N MET A 167 -13.23 6.42 -4.03
CA MET A 167 -12.08 7.21 -4.50
C MET A 167 -11.62 6.76 -5.88
N LYS A 168 -11.49 5.44 -6.08
CA LYS A 168 -11.13 4.84 -7.38
C LYS A 168 -12.13 5.20 -8.48
N GLN A 169 -13.43 5.17 -8.18
CA GLN A 169 -14.48 5.53 -9.15
C GLN A 169 -14.36 7.01 -9.57
N LEU A 170 -14.29 7.91 -8.59
CA LEU A 170 -14.15 9.35 -8.85
C LEU A 170 -12.91 9.65 -9.69
N THR A 171 -11.75 9.12 -9.31
CA THR A 171 -10.50 9.37 -10.05
C THR A 171 -10.58 8.88 -11.49
N ARG A 172 -11.14 7.69 -11.73
CA ARG A 172 -11.27 7.15 -13.09
C ARG A 172 -12.19 8.03 -13.95
N ASP A 173 -13.32 8.46 -13.40
CA ASP A 173 -14.29 9.26 -14.16
C ASP A 173 -13.83 10.72 -14.35
N VAL A 174 -13.02 11.27 -13.44
CA VAL A 174 -12.32 12.54 -13.65
C VAL A 174 -11.43 12.47 -14.90
N PHE A 175 -10.71 11.37 -15.11
CA PHE A 175 -9.91 11.17 -16.34
C PHE A 175 -10.74 10.79 -17.56
N LEU A 176 -11.88 10.11 -17.37
CA LEU A 176 -12.83 9.83 -18.45
C LEU A 176 -13.36 11.13 -19.07
N HIS A 177 -13.65 12.12 -18.23
CA HIS A 177 -14.19 13.43 -18.63
C HIS A 177 -13.13 14.52 -18.78
N ALA A 178 -11.85 14.16 -18.81
CA ALA A 178 -10.76 15.11 -19.01
C ALA A 178 -10.93 15.91 -20.32
N ALA A 179 -11.02 17.23 -20.22
CA ALA A 179 -11.38 18.11 -21.33
C ALA A 179 -10.21 18.91 -21.90
N CYS A 180 -9.09 19.03 -21.19
CA CYS A 180 -7.98 19.90 -21.58
C CYS A 180 -6.91 19.14 -22.36
N ASP A 181 -6.71 19.47 -23.63
CA ASP A 181 -5.64 18.93 -24.45
C ASP A 181 -4.29 19.60 -24.12
N THR A 182 -3.29 18.81 -23.74
CA THR A 182 -1.91 19.29 -23.49
C THR A 182 -0.88 18.42 -24.22
N PRO A 183 0.40 18.84 -24.30
CA PRO A 183 1.46 18.02 -24.88
C PRO A 183 1.66 16.66 -24.21
N SER A 184 1.31 16.51 -22.93
CA SER A 184 1.39 15.22 -22.21
C SER A 184 0.13 14.36 -22.36
N GLY A 185 -0.95 14.88 -22.95
CA GLY A 185 -2.23 14.19 -23.17
C GLY A 185 -3.40 14.96 -22.56
N LYS A 186 -4.60 14.36 -22.57
CA LYS A 186 -5.77 14.99 -21.94
C LYS A 186 -5.66 15.01 -20.43
N ILE A 187 -5.85 16.18 -19.82
CA ILE A 187 -5.88 16.40 -18.37
C ILE A 187 -7.22 17.01 -17.93
N PRO A 188 -7.61 16.88 -16.65
CA PRO A 188 -8.93 17.30 -16.19
C PRO A 188 -9.17 18.82 -16.18
N SER A 189 -8.14 19.61 -15.86
CA SER A 189 -8.20 21.07 -15.80
C SER A 189 -6.84 21.71 -16.08
N LEU A 190 -6.83 22.98 -16.47
CA LEU A 190 -5.63 23.82 -16.56
C LEU A 190 -5.41 24.67 -15.30
N ASP A 191 -6.43 24.83 -14.46
CA ASP A 191 -6.24 25.34 -13.10
C ASP A 191 -5.34 24.35 -12.36
N VAL A 192 -4.32 24.82 -11.65
CA VAL A 192 -3.27 23.97 -11.06
C VAL A 192 -3.76 23.17 -9.85
N GLU A 193 -4.86 23.60 -9.23
CA GLU A 193 -5.45 23.00 -8.05
C GLU A 193 -5.96 21.57 -8.35
N VAL A 194 -6.84 21.42 -9.35
CA VAL A 194 -7.38 20.11 -9.75
C VAL A 194 -6.29 19.08 -10.13
N PRO A 195 -5.30 19.40 -11.00
CA PRO A 195 -4.13 18.58 -11.23
C PRO A 195 -3.32 18.30 -9.98
N GLY A 196 -3.19 19.26 -9.06
CA GLY A 196 -2.49 19.06 -7.78
C GLY A 196 -3.18 17.98 -6.94
N ASP A 197 -4.48 18.10 -6.75
CA ASP A 197 -5.31 17.14 -6.02
C ASP A 197 -5.25 15.74 -6.64
N ILE A 198 -5.57 15.66 -7.93
CA ILE A 198 -5.64 14.39 -8.63
C ILE A 198 -4.25 13.75 -8.77
N LEU A 199 -3.19 14.55 -8.85
CA LEU A 199 -1.82 14.02 -8.84
C LEU A 199 -1.52 13.33 -7.50
N GLN A 200 -1.95 13.91 -6.38
CA GLN A 200 -1.82 13.26 -5.08
C GLN A 200 -2.64 11.96 -5.03
N VAL A 201 -3.93 12.02 -5.41
CA VAL A 201 -4.82 10.86 -5.38
C VAL A 201 -4.30 9.71 -6.25
N THR A 202 -3.88 10.01 -7.49
CA THR A 202 -3.34 8.99 -8.42
C THR A 202 -2.04 8.38 -7.90
N CYS A 203 -1.18 9.15 -7.24
CA CYS A 203 0.02 8.60 -6.61
C CYS A 203 -0.32 7.60 -5.51
N ARG A 204 -1.35 7.86 -4.69
CA ARG A 204 -1.80 6.97 -3.60
C ARG A 204 -2.42 5.72 -4.14
N LEU A 205 -3.34 5.87 -5.10
CA LEU A 205 -3.99 4.75 -5.74
C LEU A 205 -2.99 3.84 -6.45
N TYR A 206 -1.95 4.39 -7.08
CA TYR A 206 -0.90 3.57 -7.67
C TYR A 206 -0.22 2.66 -6.63
N TRP A 207 0.22 3.21 -5.50
CA TRP A 207 0.88 2.40 -4.48
C TRP A 207 -0.07 1.39 -3.82
N MET A 208 -1.28 1.81 -3.48
CA MET A 208 -2.29 0.94 -2.84
C MET A 208 -2.76 -0.21 -3.73
N THR A 209 -2.81 -0.02 -5.06
CA THR A 209 -3.42 -0.99 -5.98
C THR A 209 -2.44 -1.66 -6.93
N GLY A 210 -1.32 -1.00 -7.25
CA GLY A 210 -0.40 -1.42 -8.31
C GLY A 210 -0.95 -1.27 -9.73
N ASP A 211 -2.09 -0.58 -9.92
CA ASP A 211 -2.72 -0.30 -11.22
C ASP A 211 -1.92 0.76 -12.01
N GLU A 212 -1.46 0.39 -13.20
CA GLU A 212 -0.63 1.26 -14.05
C GLU A 212 -1.41 2.47 -14.57
N ASP A 213 -2.74 2.39 -14.69
CA ASP A 213 -3.55 3.50 -15.19
C ASP A 213 -3.34 4.75 -14.30
N TYR A 214 -3.30 4.58 -12.97
CA TYR A 214 -3.03 5.69 -12.05
C TYR A 214 -1.60 6.21 -12.16
N LYS A 215 -0.61 5.35 -12.42
CA LYS A 215 0.77 5.78 -12.62
C LYS A 215 0.92 6.61 -13.88
N ASP A 216 0.28 6.18 -14.96
CA ASP A 216 0.31 6.87 -16.24
C ASP A 216 -0.40 8.23 -16.15
N TRP A 217 -1.51 8.30 -15.42
CA TRP A 217 -2.18 9.56 -15.10
C TRP A 217 -1.35 10.49 -14.21
N ALA A 218 -0.71 9.96 -13.17
CA ALA A 218 0.20 10.74 -12.34
C ALA A 218 1.35 11.33 -13.17
N PHE A 219 1.98 10.52 -14.02
CA PHE A 219 3.04 11.00 -14.91
C PHE A 219 2.55 11.93 -16.00
N ARG A 220 1.33 11.77 -16.51
CA ARG A 220 0.73 12.72 -17.47
C ARG A 220 0.64 14.12 -16.87
N LEU A 221 0.15 14.22 -15.63
CA LEU A 221 0.06 15.48 -14.91
C LEU A 221 1.45 16.01 -14.55
N ALA A 222 2.35 15.17 -14.02
CA ALA A 222 3.71 15.60 -13.67
C ALA A 222 4.53 16.06 -14.88
N ASP A 223 4.43 15.39 -16.03
CA ASP A 223 5.08 15.79 -17.28
C ASP A 223 4.59 17.17 -17.73
N GLN A 224 3.29 17.46 -17.56
CA GLN A 224 2.74 18.75 -17.93
C GLN A 224 3.46 19.88 -17.18
N TYR A 225 3.66 19.75 -15.87
CA TYR A 225 4.18 20.84 -15.03
C TYR A 225 5.70 20.81 -14.77
N LEU A 226 6.38 19.70 -15.05
CA LEU A 226 7.84 19.60 -14.91
C LEU A 226 8.57 19.66 -16.25
N LEU A 227 7.97 19.19 -17.35
CA LEU A 227 8.64 19.05 -18.65
C LEU A 227 8.11 19.99 -19.72
N HIS A 228 6.79 20.21 -19.77
CA HIS A 228 6.15 20.96 -20.87
C HIS A 228 5.79 22.40 -20.48
N SER A 229 5.41 22.63 -19.24
CA SER A 229 5.23 23.94 -18.62
C SER A 229 6.16 24.06 -17.41
N SER A 230 6.12 25.21 -16.76
CA SER A 230 6.88 25.46 -15.54
C SER A 230 6.08 26.38 -14.64
N LEU A 231 5.88 25.96 -13.39
CA LEU A 231 5.25 26.80 -12.37
C LEU A 231 6.05 28.10 -12.14
N LEU A 232 7.36 28.08 -12.43
CA LEU A 232 8.22 29.27 -12.34
C LEU A 232 7.93 30.33 -13.39
N GLU A 233 7.20 29.99 -14.45
CA GLU A 233 6.78 30.89 -15.52
C GLU A 233 5.36 31.43 -15.32
N LEU A 234 4.74 31.16 -14.17
CA LEU A 234 3.46 31.75 -13.79
C LEU A 234 3.67 33.14 -13.18
N ASP A 235 2.64 33.99 -13.23
CA ASP A 235 2.67 35.29 -12.55
C ASP A 235 2.30 35.16 -11.06
N ARG A 236 1.81 33.99 -10.64
CA ARG A 236 1.43 33.68 -9.26
C ARG A 236 1.66 32.18 -8.98
N ILE A 237 2.27 31.88 -7.85
CA ILE A 237 2.23 30.56 -7.21
C ILE A 237 1.52 30.73 -5.86
N GLY A 238 0.46 29.94 -5.65
CA GLY A 238 -0.18 29.80 -4.34
C GLY A 238 0.67 28.94 -3.42
N LEU A 239 0.80 29.38 -2.18
CA LEU A 239 1.51 28.66 -1.11
C LEU A 239 0.61 28.41 0.12
N ARG A 240 -0.61 28.94 0.08
CA ARG A 240 -1.75 28.59 0.93
C ARG A 240 -2.62 27.54 0.21
N ASP A 241 -3.56 26.95 0.95
CA ASP A 241 -4.60 26.07 0.42
C ASP A 241 -5.32 26.66 -0.80
N HIS A 242 -5.83 25.79 -1.66
CA HIS A 242 -6.35 26.11 -3.00
C HIS A 242 -5.29 26.82 -3.88
N GLY A 243 -4.12 26.17 -4.00
CA GLY A 243 -3.02 26.56 -4.88
C GLY A 243 -1.67 25.89 -4.60
N SER A 244 -1.49 25.29 -3.42
CA SER A 244 -0.23 24.66 -2.99
C SER A 244 -0.12 23.18 -3.39
N GLU A 245 -1.24 22.56 -3.71
CA GLU A 245 -1.47 21.11 -3.82
C GLU A 245 -0.65 20.53 -4.97
N ILE A 246 -0.41 21.33 -6.01
CA ILE A 246 0.46 20.96 -7.12
C ILE A 246 1.91 20.71 -6.68
N ILE A 247 2.43 21.44 -5.69
CA ILE A 247 3.79 21.21 -5.16
C ILE A 247 3.84 19.88 -4.42
N GLY A 248 2.81 19.59 -3.61
CA GLY A 248 2.62 18.30 -2.94
C GLY A 248 2.57 17.15 -3.94
N GLY A 249 1.64 17.20 -4.89
CA GLY A 249 1.47 16.18 -5.93
C GLY A 249 2.74 15.94 -6.76
N LEU A 250 3.45 16.99 -7.17
CA LEU A 250 4.70 16.86 -7.92
C LEU A 250 5.80 16.15 -7.12
N SER A 251 5.88 16.39 -5.80
CA SER A 251 6.84 15.71 -4.92
C SER A 251 6.57 14.21 -4.83
N GLU A 252 5.31 13.81 -4.87
CA GLU A 252 4.87 12.42 -4.80
C GLU A 252 5.07 11.68 -6.11
N ALA A 253 4.81 12.34 -7.23
CA ALA A 253 5.16 11.83 -8.55
C ALA A 253 6.68 11.61 -8.66
N CYS A 254 7.49 12.45 -8.00
CA CYS A 254 8.93 12.22 -7.89
C CYS A 254 9.28 10.96 -7.09
N VAL A 255 8.51 10.58 -6.07
CA VAL A 255 8.67 9.29 -5.38
C VAL A 255 8.44 8.13 -6.35
N ILE A 256 7.36 8.15 -7.13
CA ILE A 256 7.12 7.13 -8.17
C ILE A 256 8.28 7.10 -9.17
N ALA A 257 8.69 8.26 -9.68
CA ALA A 257 9.80 8.35 -10.62
C ALA A 257 11.09 7.76 -10.04
N ARG A 258 11.42 8.07 -8.77
CA ARG A 258 12.64 7.62 -8.12
C ARG A 258 12.73 6.10 -8.00
N TYR A 259 11.62 5.44 -7.70
CA TYR A 259 11.58 4.01 -7.41
C TYR A 259 11.19 3.15 -8.61
N ASP A 260 10.34 3.67 -9.52
CA ASP A 260 9.71 2.88 -10.59
C ASP A 260 9.98 3.41 -12.00
N ALA A 261 10.48 4.63 -12.16
CA ALA A 261 10.86 5.18 -13.46
C ALA A 261 12.14 6.05 -13.40
N PRO A 262 13.34 5.44 -13.16
CA PRO A 262 14.58 6.19 -12.94
C PRO A 262 14.94 7.18 -14.06
N ASP A 263 14.59 6.87 -15.31
CA ASP A 263 14.81 7.77 -16.46
C ASP A 263 13.95 9.03 -16.38
N ARG A 264 12.71 8.92 -15.87
CA ARG A 264 11.85 10.08 -15.58
C ARG A 264 12.41 10.87 -14.40
N TRP A 265 12.89 10.19 -13.35
CA TRP A 265 13.49 10.84 -12.19
C TRP A 265 14.66 11.74 -12.57
N GLN A 266 15.55 11.28 -13.46
CA GLN A 266 16.66 12.10 -13.96
C GLN A 266 16.20 13.41 -14.61
N LYS A 267 15.03 13.43 -15.24
CA LYS A 267 14.44 14.63 -15.86
C LYS A 267 13.69 15.50 -14.86
N TYR A 268 12.94 14.91 -13.93
CA TYR A 268 12.15 15.63 -12.93
C TYR A 268 13.02 16.29 -11.87
N ARG A 269 14.06 15.60 -11.39
CA ARG A 269 14.94 16.03 -10.30
C ARG A 269 15.42 17.49 -10.41
N PRO A 270 16.05 17.95 -11.51
CA PRO A 270 16.49 19.35 -11.60
C PRO A 270 15.34 20.35 -11.61
N ARG A 271 14.15 19.96 -12.10
CA ARG A 271 12.98 20.84 -12.25
C ARG A 271 12.26 21.05 -10.93
N ILE A 272 12.03 19.98 -10.17
CA ILE A 272 11.42 20.06 -8.85
C ILE A 272 12.34 20.79 -7.86
N ARG A 273 13.67 20.56 -7.94
CA ARG A 273 14.65 21.32 -7.15
C ARG A 273 14.57 22.82 -7.44
N ALA A 274 14.56 23.21 -8.72
CA ALA A 274 14.46 24.62 -9.09
C ALA A 274 13.19 25.28 -8.53
N LEU A 275 12.05 24.57 -8.57
CA LEU A 275 10.80 25.03 -7.97
C LEU A 275 10.93 25.23 -6.46
N LEU A 276 11.36 24.20 -5.74
CA LEU A 276 11.48 24.23 -4.27
C LEU A 276 12.53 25.24 -3.80
N ASP A 277 13.68 25.32 -4.48
CA ASP A 277 14.72 26.30 -4.16
C ASP A 277 14.19 27.73 -4.34
N ARG A 278 13.45 27.99 -5.43
CA ARG A 278 12.84 29.30 -5.66
C ARG A 278 11.81 29.65 -4.60
N VAL A 279 10.92 28.71 -4.24
CA VAL A 279 9.93 28.94 -3.19
C VAL A 279 10.59 29.22 -1.83
N LEU A 280 11.70 28.55 -1.48
CA LEU A 280 12.43 28.90 -0.25
C LEU A 280 13.01 30.31 -0.29
N GLU A 281 13.57 30.71 -1.44
CA GLU A 281 14.22 32.00 -1.63
C GLU A 281 13.27 33.18 -1.44
N ILE A 282 12.07 33.12 -2.03
CA ILE A 282 11.15 34.26 -2.11
C ILE A 282 9.86 34.09 -1.30
N GLY A 283 9.53 32.85 -0.93
CA GLY A 283 8.23 32.48 -0.36
C GLY A 283 8.20 32.48 1.15
N THR A 284 9.34 32.67 1.83
CA THR A 284 9.43 32.58 3.29
C THR A 284 9.73 33.91 3.97
N ASN A 285 9.19 34.10 5.17
CA ASN A 285 9.56 35.20 6.05
C ASN A 285 10.89 34.88 6.80
N PRO A 286 11.46 35.81 7.59
CA PRO A 286 12.70 35.58 8.33
C PRO A 286 12.66 34.43 9.34
N ASP A 287 11.48 34.00 9.79
CA ASP A 287 11.30 32.87 10.70
C ASP A 287 11.11 31.53 9.95
N GLY A 288 11.01 31.55 8.61
CA GLY A 288 10.85 30.38 7.76
C GLY A 288 9.40 30.03 7.42
N LEU A 289 8.41 30.80 7.87
CA LEU A 289 7.00 30.59 7.52
C LEU A 289 6.68 31.10 6.11
N LEU A 290 5.79 30.40 5.41
CA LEU A 290 5.44 30.70 4.03
C LEU A 290 4.41 31.84 3.96
N PHE A 291 4.55 32.72 2.97
CA PHE A 291 3.51 33.67 2.59
C PHE A 291 2.38 32.97 1.83
N ASN A 292 1.22 33.61 1.66
CA ASN A 292 0.08 33.04 0.93
C ASN A 292 0.33 32.88 -0.57
N ALA A 293 1.02 33.84 -1.19
CA ALA A 293 1.31 33.79 -2.61
C ALA A 293 2.49 34.69 -3.01
N VAL A 294 3.24 34.23 -4.01
CA VAL A 294 4.40 34.95 -4.58
C VAL A 294 4.38 34.92 -6.10
N ASN A 295 5.03 35.90 -6.71
CA ASN A 295 5.36 35.88 -8.14
C ASN A 295 6.73 35.22 -8.31
N PRO A 296 6.81 34.02 -8.91
CA PRO A 296 8.08 33.31 -9.03
C PRO A 296 9.09 34.01 -9.96
N LYS A 297 8.64 34.79 -10.94
CA LYS A 297 9.50 35.52 -11.89
C LYS A 297 10.18 36.71 -11.24
N THR A 298 9.39 37.54 -10.56
CA THR A 298 9.87 38.82 -10.01
C THR A 298 10.41 38.68 -8.59
N GLY A 299 9.96 37.67 -7.84
CA GLY A 299 10.20 37.54 -6.40
C GLY A 299 9.29 38.40 -5.53
N GLU A 300 8.29 39.05 -6.13
CA GLU A 300 7.31 39.87 -5.40
C GLU A 300 6.38 38.99 -4.53
N VAL A 301 6.16 39.43 -3.29
CA VAL A 301 5.15 38.84 -2.41
C VAL A 301 3.79 39.43 -2.77
N LEU A 302 2.94 38.64 -3.43
CA LEU A 302 1.64 39.07 -3.93
C LEU A 302 0.57 39.08 -2.84
N SER A 303 0.68 38.19 -1.86
CA SER A 303 -0.18 38.13 -0.69
C SER A 303 0.66 37.83 0.54
N GLY A 304 0.91 38.85 1.35
CA GLY A 304 1.88 38.82 2.47
C GLY A 304 1.34 38.25 3.78
N GLY A 305 0.07 37.82 3.84
CA GLY A 305 -0.40 36.98 4.95
C GLY A 305 0.38 35.67 4.98
N LEU A 306 0.54 35.08 6.17
CA LEU A 306 1.19 33.78 6.31
C LEU A 306 0.20 32.67 5.97
N ALA A 307 0.67 31.69 5.20
CA ALA A 307 -0.11 30.51 4.90
C ALA A 307 -0.37 29.73 6.20
N ASP A 308 -1.62 29.51 6.52
CA ASP A 308 -2.07 28.56 7.54
C ASP A 308 -1.69 27.12 7.19
N THR A 309 -1.65 26.79 5.90
CA THR A 309 -1.19 25.48 5.41
C THR A 309 0.32 25.39 5.15
N TRP A 310 1.13 26.20 5.84
CA TRP A 310 2.59 26.25 5.62
C TRP A 310 3.28 24.87 5.64
N GLY A 311 2.80 23.93 6.46
CA GLY A 311 3.35 22.58 6.55
C GLY A 311 3.07 21.71 5.32
N TYR A 312 2.04 22.04 4.53
CA TYR A 312 1.63 21.26 3.35
C TYR A 312 2.71 21.33 2.27
N VAL A 313 3.28 22.51 2.05
CA VAL A 313 4.43 22.68 1.16
C VAL A 313 5.69 22.03 1.78
N PHE A 314 5.91 22.13 3.09
CA PHE A 314 7.03 21.45 3.76
C PHE A 314 6.99 19.92 3.69
N ASN A 315 5.82 19.31 3.47
CA ASN A 315 5.74 17.88 3.12
C ASN A 315 6.53 17.57 1.84
N ALA A 316 6.45 18.42 0.81
CA ALA A 316 7.21 18.25 -0.42
C ALA A 316 8.72 18.37 -0.19
N TYR A 317 9.15 19.33 0.63
CA TYR A 317 10.56 19.49 1.02
C TYR A 317 11.11 18.25 1.72
N LEU A 318 10.39 17.74 2.72
CA LEU A 318 10.83 16.55 3.46
C LEU A 318 10.77 15.27 2.61
N THR A 319 9.79 15.18 1.70
CA THR A 319 9.73 14.09 0.71
C THR A 319 10.96 14.10 -0.18
N LEU A 320 11.33 15.25 -0.75
CA LEU A 320 12.54 15.38 -1.57
C LEU A 320 13.82 15.13 -0.76
N ALA A 321 13.90 15.61 0.47
CA ALA A 321 15.02 15.31 1.37
C ALA A 321 15.22 13.80 1.58
N ALA A 322 14.11 13.03 1.63
CA ALA A 322 14.17 11.58 1.84
C ALA A 322 14.60 10.79 0.58
N ILE A 323 14.28 11.25 -0.62
CA ILE A 323 14.56 10.52 -1.87
C ILE A 323 15.78 11.04 -2.65
N ASP A 324 16.26 12.23 -2.30
CA ASP A 324 17.27 12.98 -3.06
C ASP A 324 18.42 13.56 -2.20
N ASP A 325 18.50 13.18 -0.93
CA ASP A 325 19.60 13.50 0.01
C ASP A 325 20.00 15.00 0.04
N GLU A 326 19.00 15.88 0.08
CA GLU A 326 19.18 17.34 0.14
C GLU A 326 18.90 17.86 1.57
N PRO A 327 19.94 18.11 2.39
CA PRO A 327 19.77 18.46 3.81
C PRO A 327 19.09 19.83 4.02
N ARG A 328 19.28 20.79 3.10
CA ARG A 328 18.68 22.14 3.19
C ARG A 328 17.15 22.10 3.33
N TYR A 329 16.50 21.12 2.71
CA TYR A 329 15.05 20.98 2.74
C TYR A 329 14.55 20.53 4.11
N ARG A 330 15.31 19.70 4.82
CA ARG A 330 15.02 19.34 6.21
C ARG A 330 15.25 20.53 7.15
N GLU A 331 16.33 21.28 6.93
CA GLU A 331 16.65 22.48 7.71
C GLU A 331 15.57 23.56 7.58
N ALA A 332 15.01 23.74 6.38
CA ALA A 332 13.93 24.71 6.14
C ALA A 332 12.68 24.39 6.98
N ALA A 333 12.21 23.14 6.96
CA ALA A 333 11.08 22.72 7.79
C ALA A 333 11.37 22.81 9.30
N ALA A 334 12.59 22.44 9.71
CA ALA A 334 13.02 22.54 11.12
C ALA A 334 13.06 23.99 11.61
N ARG A 335 13.43 24.94 10.74
CA ARG A 335 13.43 26.37 11.06
C ARG A 335 12.03 26.90 11.34
N SER A 336 11.04 26.52 10.54
CA SER A 336 9.64 26.94 10.76
C SER A 336 9.11 26.41 12.09
N LEU A 337 9.34 25.12 12.38
CA LEU A 337 8.98 24.50 13.65
C LEU A 337 9.67 25.17 14.86
N SER A 338 10.94 25.52 14.76
CA SER A 338 11.64 26.14 15.90
C SER A 338 11.15 27.56 16.20
N HIS A 339 10.49 28.24 15.27
CA HIS A 339 9.97 29.60 15.44
C HIS A 339 8.45 29.73 15.54
N ILE A 340 7.67 28.67 15.29
CA ILE A 340 6.20 28.75 15.29
C ILE A 340 5.61 29.24 16.62
N HIS A 341 6.31 28.99 17.74
CA HIS A 341 5.92 29.48 19.07
C HIS A 341 5.78 31.02 19.15
N LYS A 342 6.42 31.79 18.24
CA LYS A 342 6.26 33.25 18.14
C LYS A 342 4.88 33.67 17.61
N TYR A 343 4.17 32.75 16.96
CA TYR A 343 2.90 32.96 16.25
C TYR A 343 1.72 32.36 17.02
N ARG A 344 1.78 32.38 18.35
CA ARG A 344 0.75 31.82 19.24
C ARG A 344 -0.63 32.45 19.01
N ASP A 345 -0.67 33.78 18.95
CA ASP A 345 -1.91 34.55 18.80
C ASP A 345 -2.03 35.12 17.37
N TYR A 346 -1.34 34.50 16.41
CA TYR A 346 -1.43 34.92 15.01
C TYR A 346 -2.81 34.60 14.46
N ASP A 347 -3.41 35.59 13.80
CA ASP A 347 -4.69 35.43 13.14
C ASP A 347 -4.49 34.79 11.77
N TRP A 348 -4.59 33.46 11.73
CA TRP A 348 -4.39 32.65 10.53
C TRP A 348 -5.45 32.91 9.47
N GLU A 349 -6.70 33.15 9.88
CA GLU A 349 -7.82 33.32 8.96
C GLU A 349 -8.97 34.11 9.58
N ASN A 350 -8.73 35.37 9.90
CA ASN A 350 -9.76 36.32 10.39
C ASN A 350 -10.59 35.78 11.58
N GLY A 351 -9.95 35.02 12.45
CA GLY A 351 -10.54 34.39 13.62
C GLY A 351 -11.31 33.11 13.35
N SER A 352 -11.25 32.51 12.15
CA SER A 352 -11.81 31.19 11.82
C SER A 352 -11.18 30.07 12.65
N ALA A 353 -11.96 29.03 13.00
CA ALA A 353 -11.41 27.81 13.59
C ALA A 353 -10.46 27.09 12.61
N ASP A 354 -10.82 27.14 11.33
CA ASP A 354 -10.22 26.38 10.23
C ASP A 354 -8.75 26.78 9.99
N GLY A 355 -8.45 28.06 9.79
CA GLY A 355 -7.05 28.49 9.68
C GLY A 355 -6.17 28.15 10.91
N THR A 356 -6.75 28.08 12.11
CA THR A 356 -6.01 27.58 13.30
C THR A 356 -5.80 26.07 13.24
N ALA A 357 -6.81 25.33 12.76
CA ALA A 357 -6.76 23.89 12.52
C ALA A 357 -5.66 23.56 11.50
N ASP A 358 -5.66 24.17 10.32
CA ASP A 358 -4.68 23.96 9.25
C ASP A 358 -3.23 24.23 9.66
N SER A 359 -2.98 25.31 10.41
CA SER A 359 -1.65 25.62 10.95
C SER A 359 -1.22 24.60 12.01
N THR A 360 -2.17 24.09 12.79
CA THR A 360 -1.92 23.02 13.75
C THR A 360 -1.62 21.69 13.05
N GLU A 361 -2.36 21.34 11.98
CA GLU A 361 -2.09 20.16 11.15
C GLU A 361 -0.73 20.24 10.46
N SER A 362 -0.38 21.43 9.95
CA SER A 362 0.93 21.74 9.38
C SER A 362 2.06 21.38 10.35
N ALA A 363 1.95 21.78 11.62
CA ALA A 363 2.92 21.41 12.64
C ALA A 363 2.92 19.90 12.93
N LEU A 364 1.75 19.29 13.16
CA LEU A 364 1.61 17.88 13.52
C LEU A 364 2.22 16.94 12.47
N ASN A 365 2.04 17.26 11.17
CA ASN A 365 2.61 16.49 10.07
C ASN A 365 4.14 16.45 10.08
N LEU A 366 4.77 17.58 10.43
CA LEU A 366 6.22 17.71 10.47
C LEU A 366 6.82 17.18 11.77
N LEU A 367 6.13 17.37 12.91
CA LEU A 367 6.60 16.99 14.26
C LEU A 367 6.86 15.50 14.45
N ASN A 368 6.12 14.65 13.71
CA ASN A 368 6.38 13.21 13.69
C ASN A 368 7.78 12.85 13.16
N ARG A 369 8.37 13.72 12.33
CA ARG A 369 9.67 13.50 11.65
C ARG A 369 10.77 14.45 12.12
N ILE A 370 10.40 15.62 12.60
CA ILE A 370 11.28 16.65 13.16
C ILE A 370 10.70 17.11 14.50
N PRO A 371 11.00 16.38 15.60
CA PRO A 371 10.50 16.76 16.92
C PRO A 371 10.97 18.15 17.34
N SER A 372 10.07 18.94 17.92
CA SER A 372 10.38 20.26 18.49
C SER A 372 9.47 20.52 19.69
N GLU A 373 10.07 20.66 20.87
CA GLU A 373 9.35 20.86 22.14
C GLU A 373 8.49 22.13 22.11
N SER A 374 9.06 23.25 21.65
CA SER A 374 8.32 24.52 21.55
C SER A 374 7.17 24.47 20.55
N ALA A 375 7.28 23.70 19.48
CA ALA A 375 6.19 23.48 18.54
C ALA A 375 5.12 22.53 19.10
N PHE A 376 5.48 21.51 19.88
CA PHE A 376 4.49 20.69 20.61
C PHE A 376 3.69 21.53 21.60
N ASP A 377 4.34 22.43 22.35
CA ASP A 377 3.68 23.34 23.26
C ASP A 377 2.77 24.33 22.52
N TRP A 378 3.21 24.83 21.36
CA TRP A 378 2.39 25.69 20.50
C TRP A 378 1.15 24.95 20.00
N VAL A 379 1.28 23.71 19.52
CA VAL A 379 0.15 22.86 19.10
C VAL A 379 -0.87 22.70 20.24
N ASP A 380 -0.42 22.41 21.46
CA ASP A 380 -1.31 22.27 22.62
C ASP A 380 -2.09 23.55 22.92
N GLN A 381 -1.48 24.71 22.70
CA GLN A 381 -2.12 26.01 22.91
C GLN A 381 -3.07 26.36 21.77
N SER A 382 -2.73 26.06 20.52
CA SER A 382 -3.59 26.27 19.35
C SER A 382 -4.86 25.43 19.43
N MET A 383 -4.77 24.18 19.92
CA MET A 383 -5.94 23.32 20.13
C MET A 383 -6.97 23.93 21.10
N GLU A 384 -6.52 24.67 22.12
CA GLU A 384 -7.45 25.36 23.03
C GLU A 384 -8.28 26.42 22.30
N GLN A 385 -7.70 27.13 21.33
CA GLN A 385 -8.41 28.13 20.51
C GLN A 385 -9.49 27.50 19.63
N ILE A 386 -9.25 26.27 19.15
CA ILE A 386 -10.24 25.48 18.40
C ILE A 386 -11.37 25.04 19.35
N PHE A 387 -11.02 24.48 20.52
CA PHE A 387 -12.00 23.92 21.43
C PHE A 387 -12.97 24.94 22.03
N ILE A 388 -12.53 26.18 22.29
CA ILE A 388 -13.42 27.24 22.83
C ILE A 388 -14.53 27.65 21.87
N LYS A 389 -14.41 27.32 20.58
CA LYS A 389 -15.40 27.64 19.55
C LYS A 389 -16.55 26.62 19.48
N GLN A 390 -16.39 25.42 20.04
CA GLN A 390 -17.46 24.42 20.03
C GLN A 390 -18.60 24.85 20.96
N ARG A 391 -19.79 25.03 20.37
CA ARG A 391 -21.02 25.39 21.07
C ARG A 391 -21.60 24.20 21.83
N PRO A 392 -22.59 24.41 22.73
CA PRO A 392 -23.23 23.33 23.49
C PRO A 392 -23.89 22.24 22.64
N ASP A 393 -24.41 22.58 21.45
CA ASP A 393 -25.01 21.67 20.46
C ASP A 393 -23.97 20.80 19.71
N GLY A 394 -22.67 21.03 19.93
CA GLY A 394 -21.58 20.27 19.32
C GLY A 394 -21.09 20.85 17.98
N ILE A 395 -21.82 21.79 17.40
CA ILE A 395 -21.38 22.56 16.23
C ILE A 395 -20.32 23.59 16.66
N LEU A 396 -19.40 23.93 15.77
CA LEU A 396 -18.46 25.03 16.00
C LEU A 396 -19.01 26.31 15.36
N GLU A 397 -18.74 26.50 14.09
CA GLU A 397 -19.06 27.71 13.35
C GLU A 397 -20.24 27.49 12.39
N GLY A 398 -20.62 26.22 12.15
CA GLY A 398 -21.82 25.87 11.37
C GLY A 398 -21.61 25.91 9.86
N TRP A 399 -20.37 25.71 9.43
CA TRP A 399 -19.98 25.54 8.03
C TRP A 399 -19.02 24.34 7.92
N HIS A 400 -18.78 23.85 6.71
CA HIS A 400 -18.03 22.60 6.46
C HIS A 400 -16.64 22.52 7.12
N GLY A 401 -15.94 23.64 7.32
CA GLY A 401 -14.65 23.70 8.05
C GLY A 401 -14.69 23.23 9.52
N ASP A 402 -15.89 23.07 10.10
CA ASP A 402 -16.07 22.37 11.38
C ASP A 402 -15.41 20.97 11.36
N GLY A 403 -15.40 20.30 10.21
CA GLY A 403 -14.82 18.97 10.07
C GLY A 403 -13.29 18.98 10.04
N ASN A 404 -12.64 19.97 9.45
CA ASN A 404 -11.19 20.16 9.53
C ASN A 404 -10.74 20.32 10.99
N SER A 405 -11.48 21.09 11.79
CA SER A 405 -11.26 21.15 13.23
C SER A 405 -11.39 19.78 13.92
N ALA A 406 -12.35 18.94 13.50
CA ALA A 406 -12.50 17.57 14.00
C ALA A 406 -11.35 16.65 13.58
N ARG A 407 -10.85 16.80 12.34
CA ARG A 407 -9.66 16.10 11.84
C ARG A 407 -8.42 16.45 12.66
N THR A 408 -8.15 17.74 12.85
CA THR A 408 -7.01 18.21 13.65
C THR A 408 -7.08 17.68 15.07
N ALA A 409 -8.27 17.69 15.68
CA ALA A 409 -8.48 17.10 17.00
C ALA A 409 -8.18 15.59 17.03
N LEU A 410 -8.54 14.82 16.00
CA LEU A 410 -8.15 13.40 15.88
C LEU A 410 -6.64 13.22 15.72
N MET A 411 -5.98 14.04 14.89
CA MET A 411 -4.52 14.00 14.72
C MET A 411 -3.80 14.29 16.04
N TRP A 412 -4.27 15.29 16.78
CA TRP A 412 -3.73 15.64 18.09
C TRP A 412 -4.00 14.55 19.12
N ALA A 413 -5.20 13.96 19.15
CA ALA A 413 -5.50 12.81 20.02
C ALA A 413 -4.51 11.66 19.78
N LEU A 414 -4.25 11.33 18.51
CA LEU A 414 -3.30 10.27 18.15
C LEU A 414 -1.85 10.64 18.48
N GLN A 415 -1.48 11.92 18.43
CA GLN A 415 -0.18 12.38 18.94
C GLN A 415 -0.07 12.12 20.45
N LYS A 416 -1.11 12.45 21.22
CA LYS A 416 -1.15 12.24 22.68
C LYS A 416 -1.17 10.78 23.09
N THR A 417 -1.69 9.91 22.25
CA THR A 417 -1.71 8.46 22.49
C THR A 417 -0.61 7.70 21.77
N GLN A 418 0.29 8.40 21.09
CA GLN A 418 1.35 7.80 20.26
C GLN A 418 0.81 6.80 19.22
N GLY A 419 -0.35 7.09 18.64
CA GLY A 419 -1.03 6.29 17.61
C GLY A 419 -1.98 5.22 18.16
N ILE A 420 -2.11 5.10 19.48
CA ILE A 420 -2.95 4.07 20.11
C ILE A 420 -4.39 4.59 20.26
N SER A 421 -5.38 3.77 19.94
CA SER A 421 -6.80 4.08 20.16
C SER A 421 -7.45 3.05 21.09
N ALA A 422 -8.58 3.40 21.71
CA ALA A 422 -9.34 2.49 22.57
C ALA A 422 -10.75 2.26 22.01
N SER A 423 -11.23 1.02 22.14
CA SER A 423 -12.50 0.58 21.56
C SER A 423 -13.28 -0.38 22.49
N PRO A 424 -14.60 -0.20 22.69
CA PRO A 424 -15.36 0.99 22.31
C PRO A 424 -14.94 2.19 23.17
N TRP A 425 -14.87 3.38 22.57
CA TRP A 425 -14.64 4.60 23.32
C TRP A 425 -15.87 4.96 24.17
N ARG A 426 -15.64 5.44 25.39
CA ARG A 426 -16.66 6.02 26.28
C ARG A 426 -16.13 7.33 26.83
N ASP A 427 -17.00 8.32 27.02
CA ASP A 427 -16.55 9.69 27.30
C ASP A 427 -15.80 9.85 28.63
N ASP A 428 -15.92 8.91 29.57
CA ASP A 428 -15.15 8.87 30.83
C ASP A 428 -13.76 8.19 30.68
N LEU A 429 -13.45 7.62 29.52
CA LEU A 429 -12.18 6.95 29.24
C LEU A 429 -11.08 7.99 28.97
N ARG A 430 -9.92 7.76 29.59
CA ARG A 430 -8.71 8.59 29.47
C ARG A 430 -7.57 7.69 29.04
N LEU A 431 -7.06 7.88 27.82
CA LEU A 431 -5.94 7.13 27.24
C LEU A 431 -4.82 8.09 26.83
N GLY A 432 -3.62 7.94 27.36
CA GLY A 432 -2.48 8.76 26.95
C GLY A 432 -1.20 7.95 26.93
N ALA A 433 -0.24 8.37 26.13
CA ALA A 433 1.03 7.66 26.03
C ALA A 433 2.22 8.60 25.87
N VAL A 434 3.39 8.09 26.23
CA VAL A 434 4.69 8.73 26.00
C VAL A 434 5.64 7.68 25.42
N ARG A 435 6.41 8.07 24.41
CA ARG A 435 7.42 7.22 23.78
C ARG A 435 8.81 7.67 24.24
N ALA A 436 9.60 6.72 24.73
CA ALA A 436 11.01 6.91 25.06
C ALA A 436 11.91 6.71 23.82
N GLU A 437 13.16 7.18 23.92
CA GLU A 437 14.16 7.07 22.85
C GLU A 437 14.46 5.61 22.45
N ASP A 438 14.40 4.67 23.41
CA ASP A 438 14.63 3.25 23.15
C ASP A 438 13.44 2.54 22.48
N GLY A 439 12.39 3.28 22.12
CA GLY A 439 11.17 2.77 21.52
C GLY A 439 10.14 2.24 22.52
N THR A 440 10.42 2.28 23.82
CA THR A 440 9.43 1.92 24.85
C THR A 440 8.28 2.92 24.85
N VAL A 441 7.05 2.42 24.79
CA VAL A 441 5.83 3.22 24.96
C VAL A 441 5.25 2.97 26.34
N GLN A 442 5.06 4.04 27.10
CA GLN A 442 4.33 4.02 28.37
C GLN A 442 2.91 4.50 28.14
N ILE A 443 1.95 3.71 28.55
CA ILE A 443 0.52 3.89 28.27
C ILE A 443 -0.23 4.01 29.59
N PHE A 444 -0.90 5.13 29.77
CA PHE A 444 -1.82 5.38 30.87
C PHE A 444 -3.24 5.22 30.36
N LEU A 445 -4.05 4.42 31.07
CA LEU A 445 -5.46 4.22 30.76
C LEU A 445 -6.30 4.26 32.04
N ALA A 446 -7.35 5.07 32.09
CA ALA A 446 -8.27 5.13 33.22
C ALA A 446 -9.71 5.36 32.76
N ALA A 447 -10.69 4.96 33.56
CA ALA A 447 -12.11 5.24 33.34
C ALA A 447 -12.82 5.49 34.67
N ASP A 448 -13.86 6.31 34.65
CA ASP A 448 -14.64 6.61 35.87
C ASP A 448 -15.55 5.44 36.25
N TRP A 449 -16.01 4.67 35.25
CA TRP A 449 -16.79 3.44 35.43
C TRP A 449 -16.02 2.21 34.95
N PRO A 450 -16.38 0.97 35.38
CA PRO A 450 -15.76 -0.23 34.84
C PRO A 450 -15.87 -0.26 33.32
N TRP A 451 -14.80 -0.68 32.65
CA TRP A 451 -14.72 -0.70 31.19
C TRP A 451 -13.98 -1.96 30.73
N THR A 452 -14.55 -2.64 29.75
CA THR A 452 -13.91 -3.77 29.07
C THR A 452 -13.91 -3.49 27.59
N GLY A 453 -12.73 -3.55 26.98
CA GLY A 453 -12.56 -3.24 25.58
C GLY A 453 -11.17 -3.64 25.07
N LYS A 454 -10.69 -2.92 24.07
CA LYS A 454 -9.45 -3.21 23.36
C LYS A 454 -8.65 -1.94 23.11
N LEU A 455 -7.34 -2.02 23.31
CA LEU A 455 -6.39 -1.06 22.77
C LEU A 455 -6.00 -1.50 21.36
N ARG A 456 -6.04 -0.55 20.41
CA ARG A 456 -5.64 -0.75 19.03
C ARG A 456 -4.37 0.06 18.78
N PHE A 457 -3.25 -0.63 18.64
CA PHE A 457 -1.99 -0.03 18.25
C PHE A 457 -1.99 0.20 16.74
N ASP A 458 -1.40 1.31 16.29
CA ASP A 458 -1.29 1.56 14.86
C ASP A 458 -0.35 0.53 14.22
N ARG A 459 -0.62 0.25 12.95
CA ARG A 459 0.20 -0.62 12.10
C ARG A 459 1.06 0.27 11.21
N PRO A 460 2.20 -0.22 10.68
CA PRO A 460 2.97 0.53 9.70
C PRO A 460 2.17 0.60 8.37
N ARG A 461 1.21 1.53 8.30
CA ARG A 461 0.26 1.70 7.19
C ARG A 461 0.97 1.89 5.86
N HIS A 462 2.11 2.60 5.86
CA HIS A 462 2.99 2.76 4.71
C HIS A 462 3.45 1.41 4.12
N ARG A 463 3.66 0.37 4.94
CA ARG A 463 4.02 -0.99 4.46
C ARG A 463 2.80 -1.75 3.96
N ALA A 464 1.71 -1.71 4.73
CA ALA A 464 0.42 -2.27 4.36
C ALA A 464 -0.68 -1.55 5.15
N PRO A 465 -1.75 -1.07 4.50
CA PRO A 465 -2.19 -1.40 3.14
C PRO A 465 -1.74 -0.41 2.04
N LEU A 466 -0.83 0.52 2.34
CA LEU A 466 -0.44 1.55 1.36
C LEU A 466 0.66 1.12 0.39
N TYR A 467 1.55 0.21 0.82
CA TYR A 467 2.69 -0.28 0.02
C TYR A 467 3.60 0.83 -0.54
N LEU A 468 3.75 1.91 0.22
CA LEU A 468 4.69 2.99 -0.09
C LEU A 468 6.14 2.48 0.03
N PRO A 469 7.07 2.95 -0.82
CA PRO A 469 8.47 2.54 -0.75
C PRO A 469 9.18 3.04 0.52
N ILE A 470 8.73 4.17 1.08
CA ILE A 470 9.17 4.77 2.34
C ILE A 470 7.98 5.53 2.96
N ASP A 471 8.01 5.77 4.27
CA ASP A 471 7.04 6.67 4.91
C ASP A 471 7.47 8.14 4.77
N TYR A 472 7.08 8.76 3.65
CA TYR A 472 7.31 10.18 3.39
C TYR A 472 6.10 11.03 3.81
N PRO A 473 6.33 12.28 4.26
CA PRO A 473 5.25 13.18 4.66
C PRO A 473 4.44 13.65 3.46
N ARG A 474 3.14 13.82 3.66
CA ARG A 474 2.15 14.12 2.63
C ARG A 474 0.92 14.80 3.22
N ILE A 475 0.22 15.57 2.39
CA ILE A 475 -1.05 16.19 2.76
C ILE A 475 -2.08 15.07 3.04
N ASN A 476 -3.02 15.32 3.96
CA ASN A 476 -4.10 14.41 4.34
C ASN A 476 -3.68 13.06 4.96
N GLN A 477 -2.41 12.91 5.37
CA GLN A 477 -2.00 11.75 6.17
C GLN A 477 -2.42 11.91 7.64
N PHE A 478 -2.64 10.79 8.29
CA PHE A 478 -2.50 10.67 9.74
C PHE A 478 -1.11 10.14 10.06
N PRO A 479 -0.22 10.89 10.75
CA PRO A 479 1.15 10.45 11.01
C PRO A 479 1.24 9.13 11.78
N GLU A 480 2.21 8.29 11.43
CA GLU A 480 2.53 7.05 12.13
C GLU A 480 3.44 7.36 13.35
N TRP A 481 2.86 7.52 14.54
CA TRP A 481 3.60 7.87 15.76
C TRP A 481 4.40 6.69 16.34
N THR A 482 3.69 5.66 16.81
CA THR A 482 4.25 4.36 17.13
C THR A 482 3.46 3.30 16.42
N THR A 483 4.14 2.44 15.68
CA THR A 483 3.53 1.34 14.94
C THR A 483 4.08 0.01 15.43
N VAL A 484 3.24 -1.02 15.35
CA VAL A 484 3.63 -2.40 15.66
C VAL A 484 3.57 -3.26 14.39
N GLY A 485 4.66 -3.96 14.08
CA GLY A 485 4.73 -4.89 12.96
C GLY A 485 4.08 -6.23 13.31
N ALA A 486 3.28 -6.79 12.40
CA ALA A 486 2.52 -8.02 12.66
C ALA A 486 3.38 -9.18 13.18
N LEU A 487 4.54 -9.41 12.56
CA LEU A 487 5.47 -10.50 12.88
C LEU A 487 6.58 -10.09 13.87
N GLU A 488 6.59 -8.83 14.30
CA GLU A 488 7.53 -8.34 15.30
C GLU A 488 7.06 -8.75 16.70
N LYS A 489 8.00 -8.96 17.63
CA LYS A 489 7.69 -9.33 19.01
C LYS A 489 7.85 -8.13 19.93
N TYR A 490 7.05 -8.10 20.98
CA TYR A 490 7.03 -7.01 21.96
C TYR A 490 6.98 -7.57 23.38
N GLU A 491 7.79 -7.01 24.27
CA GLU A 491 7.66 -7.22 25.70
C GLU A 491 6.62 -6.23 26.21
N ILE A 492 5.60 -6.76 26.88
CA ILE A 492 4.57 -5.96 27.51
C ILE A 492 4.52 -6.21 29.00
N ARG A 493 4.27 -5.15 29.76
CA ARG A 493 4.07 -5.19 31.22
C ARG A 493 2.85 -4.37 31.57
N THR A 494 1.97 -4.93 32.39
CA THR A 494 0.70 -4.31 32.76
C THR A 494 0.61 -4.23 34.28
N GLY A 495 0.64 -3.03 34.84
CA GLY A 495 0.73 -2.83 36.29
C GLY A 495 1.96 -3.50 36.89
N GLU A 496 1.72 -4.32 37.93
CA GLU A 496 2.75 -5.11 38.62
C GLU A 496 2.84 -6.55 38.08
N GLU A 497 2.08 -6.89 37.03
CA GLU A 497 2.13 -8.23 36.43
C GLU A 497 3.50 -8.51 35.79
N PRO A 498 3.94 -9.78 35.77
CA PRO A 498 5.15 -10.17 35.06
C PRO A 498 5.10 -9.76 33.59
N ALA A 499 6.25 -9.36 33.05
CA ALA A 499 6.34 -9.07 31.62
C ALA A 499 6.01 -10.32 30.78
N ARG A 500 5.30 -10.13 29.67
CA ARG A 500 5.02 -11.18 28.68
C ARG A 500 5.49 -10.77 27.29
N ILE A 501 5.92 -11.74 26.49
CA ILE A 501 6.28 -11.52 25.09
C ILE A 501 5.07 -11.86 24.23
N VAL A 502 4.67 -10.93 23.38
CA VAL A 502 3.55 -11.08 22.44
C VAL A 502 4.01 -10.75 21.03
N GLU A 503 3.32 -11.28 20.02
CA GLU A 503 3.48 -10.87 18.64
C GLU A 503 2.66 -9.59 18.37
N GLY A 504 3.08 -8.77 17.40
CA GLY A 504 2.40 -7.53 17.06
C GLY A 504 0.94 -7.72 16.61
N THR A 505 0.60 -8.88 16.05
CA THR A 505 -0.79 -9.25 15.74
C THR A 505 -1.71 -9.22 16.96
N GLU A 506 -1.21 -9.56 18.16
CA GLU A 506 -1.98 -9.45 19.41
C GLU A 506 -2.18 -7.98 19.81
N LEU A 507 -1.20 -7.12 19.52
CA LEU A 507 -1.27 -5.68 19.82
C LEU A 507 -2.20 -4.91 18.87
N PHE A 508 -2.54 -5.44 17.69
CA PHE A 508 -3.53 -4.79 16.83
C PHE A 508 -4.89 -4.64 17.52
N LEU A 509 -5.26 -5.55 18.41
CA LEU A 509 -6.53 -5.54 19.16
C LEU A 509 -6.35 -6.13 20.56
N PHE A 510 -5.54 -5.46 21.38
CA PHE A 510 -5.14 -5.95 22.70
C PHE A 510 -6.27 -5.80 23.74
N PRO A 511 -6.76 -6.91 24.35
CA PRO A 511 -7.87 -6.84 25.29
C PRO A 511 -7.46 -6.22 26.63
N VAL A 512 -8.32 -5.33 27.17
CA VAL A 512 -8.09 -4.64 28.44
C VAL A 512 -9.38 -4.54 29.25
N THR A 513 -9.27 -4.72 30.57
CA THR A 513 -10.36 -4.45 31.52
C THR A 513 -9.89 -3.48 32.60
N LEU A 514 -10.70 -2.48 32.87
CA LEU A 514 -10.49 -1.45 33.88
C LEU A 514 -11.55 -1.56 34.96
N LYS A 515 -11.14 -1.33 36.20
CA LYS A 515 -12.05 -1.03 37.30
C LYS A 515 -12.29 0.48 37.37
N ALA A 516 -13.43 0.85 37.95
CA ALA A 516 -13.79 2.25 38.17
C ALA A 516 -12.72 2.99 38.99
N GLY A 517 -12.17 4.07 38.45
CA GLY A 517 -11.23 4.95 39.15
C GLY A 517 -9.83 4.37 39.39
N GLU A 518 -9.54 3.13 38.98
CA GLU A 518 -8.22 2.52 39.10
C GLU A 518 -7.46 2.62 37.76
N PRO A 519 -6.42 3.47 37.64
CA PRO A 519 -5.68 3.59 36.40
C PRO A 519 -4.82 2.35 36.12
N LEU A 520 -4.78 1.96 34.86
CA LEU A 520 -3.88 0.97 34.31
C LEU A 520 -2.64 1.66 33.73
N ARG A 521 -1.47 1.14 34.08
CA ARG A 521 -0.18 1.53 33.50
C ARG A 521 0.38 0.36 32.72
N MET A 522 0.65 0.55 31.44
CA MET A 522 1.18 -0.49 30.57
C MET A 522 2.45 0.01 29.87
N THR A 523 3.48 -0.83 29.80
CA THR A 523 4.66 -0.56 28.98
C THR A 523 4.71 -1.54 27.82
N VAL A 524 5.00 -1.05 26.62
CA VAL A 524 5.24 -1.87 25.43
C VAL A 524 6.61 -1.54 24.89
N LYS A 525 7.44 -2.57 24.74
CA LYS A 525 8.83 -2.42 24.28
C LYS A 525 9.09 -3.39 23.14
N PRO A 526 9.73 -2.96 22.03
CA PRO A 526 10.21 -3.89 21.01
C PRO A 526 11.09 -4.97 21.63
N TYR A 527 10.76 -6.24 21.40
CA TYR A 527 11.50 -7.38 21.91
C TYR A 527 12.35 -7.99 20.81
N LEU A 528 13.66 -7.81 20.92
CA LEU A 528 14.63 -8.49 20.09
C LEU A 528 14.99 -9.80 20.78
N ASP A 529 14.52 -10.92 20.24
CA ASP A 529 14.92 -12.26 20.67
C ASP A 529 16.33 -12.54 20.13
N PRO A 530 17.38 -12.55 20.97
CA PRO A 530 18.74 -12.82 20.51
C PRO A 530 18.92 -14.26 20.02
N ALA A 531 18.00 -15.16 20.36
CA ALA A 531 17.97 -16.54 19.87
C ALA A 531 17.12 -16.73 18.61
N ALA A 532 16.37 -15.70 18.17
CA ALA A 532 15.56 -15.81 16.96
C ALA A 532 16.45 -16.11 15.74
N PRO A 533 16.07 -17.09 14.90
CA PRO A 533 16.84 -17.42 13.73
C PRO A 533 16.84 -16.22 12.77
N LYS A 534 18.01 -15.90 12.22
CA LYS A 534 18.10 -14.93 11.14
C LYS A 534 17.32 -15.46 9.94
N LEU A 535 16.24 -14.78 9.60
CA LEU A 535 15.44 -15.11 8.42
C LEU A 535 16.18 -14.73 7.15
N ARG A 536 15.89 -15.45 6.07
CA ARG A 536 16.35 -15.13 4.71
C ARG A 536 17.88 -15.00 4.57
N SER A 537 18.63 -15.90 5.20
CA SER A 537 20.10 -15.90 5.22
C SER A 537 20.77 -15.99 3.83
N MET A 538 20.04 -16.41 2.81
CA MET A 538 20.48 -16.46 1.41
C MET A 538 19.78 -15.46 0.49
N ARG A 539 19.28 -14.33 1.02
CA ARG A 539 18.80 -13.21 0.19
C ARG A 539 19.80 -12.89 -0.92
N TYR A 540 19.32 -12.80 -2.17
CA TYR A 540 20.19 -12.39 -3.27
C TYR A 540 20.73 -10.97 -3.05
N ALA A 541 22.04 -10.79 -3.22
CA ALA A 541 22.69 -9.49 -3.17
C ALA A 541 23.36 -9.20 -4.52
N PRO A 542 23.00 -8.08 -5.19
CA PRO A 542 23.48 -7.78 -6.54
C PRO A 542 25.02 -7.74 -6.62
N GLY A 543 25.54 -8.00 -7.81
CA GLY A 543 26.96 -8.13 -8.08
C GLY A 543 27.25 -8.42 -9.55
N PHE A 544 28.12 -9.40 -9.80
CA PHE A 544 28.49 -9.80 -11.16
C PHE A 544 28.05 -11.23 -11.45
N LYS A 545 27.91 -11.55 -12.73
CA LYS A 545 27.41 -12.84 -13.24
C LYS A 545 27.98 -14.08 -12.52
N GLN A 546 29.29 -14.16 -12.31
CA GLN A 546 29.91 -15.33 -11.66
C GLN A 546 29.46 -15.50 -10.20
N LYS A 547 29.26 -14.39 -9.47
CA LYS A 547 28.71 -14.41 -8.10
C LYS A 547 27.26 -14.88 -8.10
N ALA A 548 26.47 -14.42 -9.07
CA ALA A 548 25.09 -14.87 -9.25
C ALA A 548 24.99 -16.38 -9.49
N VAL A 549 25.79 -16.91 -10.42
CA VAL A 549 25.85 -18.36 -10.72
C VAL A 549 26.27 -19.17 -9.49
N ALA A 550 27.28 -18.71 -8.75
CA ALA A 550 27.73 -19.37 -7.52
C ALA A 550 26.61 -19.41 -6.46
N TRP A 551 25.93 -18.28 -6.26
CA TRP A 551 24.79 -18.19 -5.35
C TRP A 551 23.64 -19.12 -5.75
N GLN A 552 23.27 -19.17 -7.04
CA GLN A 552 22.21 -20.06 -7.53
C GLN A 552 22.55 -21.53 -7.24
N ARG A 553 23.78 -21.96 -7.56
CA ARG A 553 24.23 -23.33 -7.31
C ARG A 553 24.15 -23.69 -5.82
N ASP A 554 24.60 -22.78 -4.96
CA ASP A 554 24.64 -23.02 -3.52
C ASP A 554 23.23 -23.03 -2.91
N LEU A 555 22.35 -22.15 -3.38
CA LEU A 555 20.96 -22.12 -2.94
C LEU A 555 20.19 -23.37 -3.40
N ARG A 556 20.28 -23.76 -4.69
CA ARG A 556 19.63 -25.01 -5.19
C ARG A 556 20.04 -26.22 -4.36
N ARG A 557 21.34 -26.35 -4.05
CA ARG A 557 21.86 -27.45 -3.22
C ARG A 557 21.19 -27.50 -1.85
N LYS A 558 21.07 -26.35 -1.17
CA LYS A 558 20.41 -26.29 0.14
C LYS A 558 18.91 -26.56 0.05
N LEU A 559 18.23 -26.01 -0.96
CA LEU A 559 16.80 -26.25 -1.17
C LEU A 559 16.50 -27.72 -1.45
N TYR A 560 17.32 -28.42 -2.23
CA TYR A 560 17.17 -29.87 -2.41
C TYR A 560 17.27 -30.66 -1.09
N GLY A 561 18.16 -30.25 -0.20
CA GLY A 561 18.29 -30.82 1.15
C GLY A 561 17.09 -30.54 2.05
N LEU A 562 16.55 -29.33 2.01
CA LEU A 562 15.34 -28.98 2.79
C LEU A 562 14.10 -29.70 2.26
N LEU A 563 13.96 -29.81 0.93
CA LEU A 563 12.86 -30.52 0.27
C LEU A 563 12.95 -32.04 0.41
N LYS A 564 14.08 -32.57 0.92
CA LYS A 564 14.36 -34.00 1.06
C LYS A 564 14.31 -34.72 -0.28
N LEU A 565 15.16 -34.33 -1.24
CA LEU A 565 15.19 -34.89 -2.61
C LEU A 565 16.57 -35.42 -3.04
N ASP A 566 17.61 -35.33 -2.21
CA ASP A 566 19.00 -35.66 -2.58
C ASP A 566 19.22 -37.10 -3.05
N ASP A 567 18.49 -38.05 -2.48
CA ASP A 567 18.55 -39.47 -2.83
C ASP A 567 17.88 -39.76 -4.18
N LEU A 568 16.77 -39.06 -4.47
CA LEU A 568 16.05 -39.20 -5.74
C LEU A 568 16.87 -38.67 -6.92
N LEU A 569 17.63 -37.59 -6.73
CA LEU A 569 18.55 -37.06 -7.74
C LEU A 569 19.66 -38.06 -8.14
N LYS A 570 20.01 -39.01 -7.26
CA LYS A 570 21.04 -40.02 -7.49
C LYS A 570 20.46 -41.34 -8.03
N THR A 571 19.15 -41.49 -7.99
CA THR A 571 18.46 -42.75 -8.33
C THR A 571 17.92 -42.69 -9.75
N LYS A 572 18.30 -43.66 -10.59
CA LYS A 572 17.76 -43.75 -11.96
C LYS A 572 16.37 -44.38 -11.94
N ILE A 573 15.33 -43.57 -12.15
CA ILE A 573 13.93 -44.02 -12.16
C ILE A 573 13.39 -43.90 -13.60
N PRO A 574 13.20 -45.01 -14.34
CA PRO A 574 12.62 -44.94 -15.69
C PRO A 574 11.14 -44.52 -15.60
N PRO A 575 10.64 -43.62 -16.49
CA PRO A 575 9.22 -43.20 -16.47
C PRO A 575 8.24 -44.37 -16.56
N ALA A 576 8.58 -45.41 -17.34
CA ALA A 576 7.76 -46.61 -17.56
C ALA A 576 6.26 -46.27 -17.79
N PRO A 577 5.95 -45.50 -18.86
CA PRO A 577 4.61 -45.02 -19.13
C PRO A 577 3.68 -46.16 -19.55
N ASP A 578 2.44 -46.14 -19.05
CA ASP A 578 1.33 -46.95 -19.54
C ASP A 578 0.15 -46.06 -19.89
N VAL A 579 -0.41 -46.23 -21.10
CA VAL A 579 -1.58 -45.46 -21.53
C VAL A 579 -2.83 -46.07 -20.91
N LEU A 580 -3.51 -45.29 -20.07
CA LEU A 580 -4.72 -45.69 -19.37
C LEU A 580 -5.96 -45.39 -20.21
N SER A 581 -5.97 -44.26 -20.93
CA SER A 581 -7.03 -43.87 -21.85
C SER A 581 -6.48 -42.95 -22.95
N SER A 582 -7.16 -42.90 -24.10
CA SER A 582 -6.84 -42.03 -25.23
C SER A 582 -8.12 -41.56 -25.91
N GLU A 583 -8.21 -40.28 -26.20
CA GLU A 583 -9.36 -39.61 -26.81
C GLU A 583 -8.86 -38.62 -27.87
N GLU A 584 -9.45 -38.64 -29.07
CA GLU A 584 -9.18 -37.60 -30.07
C GLU A 584 -10.02 -36.36 -29.79
N ARG A 585 -9.38 -35.20 -29.67
CA ARG A 585 -10.04 -33.90 -29.52
C ARG A 585 -9.70 -33.00 -30.68
N PRO A 586 -10.50 -31.94 -30.95
CA PRO A 586 -10.15 -30.96 -31.95
C PRO A 586 -8.75 -30.39 -31.70
N GLY A 587 -7.82 -30.63 -32.63
CA GLY A 587 -6.45 -30.11 -32.59
C GLY A 587 -5.40 -30.99 -31.89
N TYR A 588 -5.77 -31.98 -31.08
CA TYR A 588 -4.80 -32.81 -30.35
C TYR A 588 -5.40 -34.16 -29.86
N THR A 589 -4.55 -35.16 -29.66
CA THR A 589 -4.90 -36.39 -28.95
C THR A 589 -4.70 -36.19 -27.44
N PHE A 590 -5.72 -36.49 -26.63
CA PHE A 590 -5.70 -36.43 -25.17
C PHE A 590 -5.49 -37.82 -24.56
N ARG A 591 -4.42 -38.03 -23.80
CA ARG A 591 -4.09 -39.34 -23.19
C ARG A 591 -3.94 -39.22 -21.69
N GLU A 592 -4.54 -40.13 -20.94
CA GLU A 592 -4.17 -40.35 -19.55
C GLU A 592 -3.13 -41.47 -19.47
N ILE A 593 -2.08 -41.25 -18.68
CA ILE A 593 -0.96 -42.17 -18.53
C ILE A 593 -0.63 -42.40 -17.05
N GLY A 594 -0.10 -43.57 -16.72
CA GLY A 594 0.60 -43.81 -15.47
C GLY A 594 2.11 -43.65 -15.63
N LEU A 595 2.79 -43.09 -14.63
CA LEU A 595 4.25 -42.88 -14.62
C LEU A 595 4.83 -43.32 -13.27
N ASN A 596 6.04 -43.87 -13.28
CA ASN A 596 6.81 -44.02 -12.05
C ASN A 596 7.23 -42.66 -11.52
N SER A 597 6.79 -42.34 -10.29
CA SER A 597 7.30 -41.19 -9.57
C SER A 597 8.57 -41.57 -8.79
N THR A 598 8.45 -42.53 -7.87
CA THR A 598 9.59 -43.16 -7.18
C THR A 598 9.65 -44.65 -7.53
N LEU A 599 10.57 -45.40 -6.90
CA LEU A 599 10.63 -46.86 -7.08
C LEU A 599 9.38 -47.57 -6.51
N GLY A 600 8.69 -46.97 -5.54
CA GLY A 600 7.52 -47.55 -4.88
C GLY A 600 6.19 -46.87 -5.24
N ARG A 601 6.22 -45.68 -5.88
CA ARG A 601 5.03 -44.86 -6.13
C ARG A 601 4.87 -44.55 -7.61
N ARG A 602 3.66 -44.74 -8.13
CA ARG A 602 3.23 -44.30 -9.47
C ARG A 602 2.26 -43.13 -9.35
N ILE A 603 2.34 -42.22 -10.31
CA ILE A 603 1.43 -41.08 -10.47
C ILE A 603 0.68 -41.19 -11.79
N LYS A 604 -0.45 -40.50 -11.88
CA LYS A 604 -1.21 -40.36 -13.12
C LYS A 604 -1.02 -38.96 -13.70
N ALA A 605 -0.85 -38.89 -15.01
CA ALA A 605 -0.74 -37.64 -15.75
C ALA A 605 -1.66 -37.66 -16.97
N VAL A 606 -2.09 -36.47 -17.41
CA VAL A 606 -2.65 -36.26 -18.73
C VAL A 606 -1.53 -35.73 -19.62
N VAL A 607 -1.36 -36.30 -20.82
CA VAL A 607 -0.48 -35.78 -21.86
C VAL A 607 -1.27 -35.53 -23.14
N THR A 608 -1.05 -34.40 -23.81
CA THR A 608 -1.63 -34.11 -25.11
C THR A 608 -0.58 -34.09 -26.20
N LEU A 609 -0.89 -34.68 -27.35
CA LEU A 609 -0.08 -34.63 -28.55
C LEU A 609 -0.81 -33.78 -29.60
N PRO A 610 -0.22 -32.69 -30.10
CA PRO A 610 -0.85 -31.87 -31.12
C PRO A 610 -1.01 -32.65 -32.44
N ASN A 611 -2.11 -32.42 -33.14
CA ASN A 611 -2.41 -33.06 -34.43
C ASN A 611 -1.84 -32.28 -35.63
N SER A 612 -1.27 -31.09 -35.36
CA SER A 612 -0.70 -30.18 -36.36
C SER A 612 0.74 -29.78 -36.00
N GLY A 613 1.53 -29.46 -37.03
CA GLY A 613 2.97 -29.19 -36.90
C GLY A 613 3.80 -30.47 -37.04
N ALA A 614 5.05 -30.33 -37.48
CA ALA A 614 5.97 -31.45 -37.56
C ALA A 614 6.77 -31.58 -36.26
N PRO A 615 6.91 -32.78 -35.68
CA PRO A 615 7.78 -32.99 -34.52
C PRO A 615 9.25 -32.71 -34.90
N PRO A 616 10.10 -32.34 -33.93
CA PRO A 616 9.80 -32.28 -32.50
C PRO A 616 9.08 -30.99 -32.07
N HIS A 617 8.05 -31.13 -31.21
CA HIS A 617 7.21 -30.05 -30.71
C HIS A 617 7.77 -29.43 -29.43
N PRO A 618 7.62 -28.11 -29.19
CA PRO A 618 7.81 -27.56 -27.86
C PRO A 618 6.82 -28.21 -26.87
N ALA A 619 7.17 -28.24 -25.58
CA ALA A 619 6.34 -28.87 -24.57
C ALA A 619 6.14 -28.00 -23.33
N VAL A 620 5.02 -28.15 -22.63
CA VAL A 620 4.72 -27.40 -21.40
C VAL A 620 4.15 -28.30 -20.31
N VAL A 621 4.79 -28.29 -19.14
CA VAL A 621 4.22 -28.86 -17.91
C VAL A 621 3.17 -27.90 -17.35
N CYS A 622 1.90 -28.32 -17.37
CA CYS A 622 0.74 -27.52 -16.99
C CYS A 622 0.26 -27.93 -15.59
N ILE A 623 0.30 -27.00 -14.64
CA ILE A 623 0.17 -27.31 -13.22
C ILE A 623 -1.05 -26.61 -12.63
N HIS A 624 -1.90 -27.38 -11.96
CA HIS A 624 -3.10 -26.88 -11.30
C HIS A 624 -2.84 -26.45 -9.84
N GLY A 625 -3.73 -25.64 -9.29
CA GLY A 625 -3.73 -25.18 -7.91
C GLY A 625 -4.60 -26.01 -6.95
N HIS A 626 -4.85 -25.49 -5.74
CA HIS A 626 -5.66 -26.16 -4.72
C HIS A 626 -7.05 -26.54 -5.24
N GLY A 627 -7.55 -27.71 -4.83
CA GLY A 627 -8.88 -28.22 -5.20
C GLY A 627 -9.04 -28.64 -6.67
N GLY A 628 -7.99 -28.48 -7.50
CA GLY A 628 -7.96 -28.92 -8.89
C GLY A 628 -7.48 -30.37 -9.08
N SER A 629 -7.41 -30.78 -10.34
CA SER A 629 -6.79 -32.03 -10.78
C SER A 629 -6.07 -31.82 -12.11
N ARG A 630 -5.33 -32.81 -12.59
CA ARG A 630 -4.68 -32.84 -13.92
C ARG A 630 -5.58 -32.46 -15.09
N TYR A 631 -6.91 -32.55 -14.96
CA TYR A 631 -7.86 -32.19 -16.01
C TYR A 631 -8.25 -30.70 -16.03
N VAL A 632 -8.19 -30.01 -14.88
CA VAL A 632 -8.80 -28.67 -14.73
C VAL A 632 -8.14 -27.60 -15.60
N VAL A 633 -6.85 -27.78 -15.92
CA VAL A 633 -6.06 -26.87 -16.77
C VAL A 633 -6.45 -26.91 -18.24
N TYR A 634 -7.26 -27.89 -18.65
CA TYR A 634 -7.82 -28.03 -20.00
C TYR A 634 -9.25 -27.48 -20.12
N ASP A 635 -9.91 -27.18 -19.00
CA ASP A 635 -11.28 -26.68 -18.98
C ASP A 635 -11.32 -25.17 -19.22
N LYS A 636 -12.00 -24.77 -20.31
CA LYS A 636 -12.10 -23.39 -20.79
C LYS A 636 -13.07 -22.52 -19.97
N THR A 637 -13.86 -23.11 -19.08
CA THR A 637 -14.96 -22.42 -18.36
C THR A 637 -14.57 -21.89 -16.98
N ASN A 638 -13.39 -22.22 -16.49
CA ASN A 638 -12.91 -21.87 -15.15
C ASN A 638 -11.77 -20.84 -15.21
N VAL A 639 -11.19 -20.51 -14.04
CA VAL A 639 -10.11 -19.52 -13.87
C VAL A 639 -8.79 -19.86 -14.60
N TYR A 640 -8.60 -21.12 -15.02
CA TYR A 640 -7.45 -21.54 -15.84
C TYR A 640 -7.67 -21.22 -17.33
N LYS A 641 -8.91 -20.95 -17.75
CA LYS A 641 -9.31 -20.63 -19.14
C LYS A 641 -8.80 -21.67 -20.16
N GLY A 642 -8.66 -22.91 -19.74
CA GLY A 642 -8.17 -24.01 -20.58
C GLY A 642 -6.79 -23.77 -21.17
N PHE A 643 -5.87 -23.10 -20.45
CA PHE A 643 -4.55 -22.74 -21.00
C PHE A 643 -3.77 -23.94 -21.56
N ALA A 644 -3.90 -25.12 -20.97
CA ALA A 644 -3.25 -26.33 -21.48
C ALA A 644 -3.88 -26.81 -22.80
N ALA A 645 -5.20 -26.69 -22.94
CA ALA A 645 -5.89 -26.99 -24.19
C ALA A 645 -5.49 -25.99 -25.28
N ALA A 646 -5.42 -24.70 -24.97
CA ALA A 646 -4.98 -23.67 -25.92
C ALA A 646 -3.54 -23.89 -26.40
N LEU A 647 -2.62 -24.26 -25.51
CA LEU A 647 -1.25 -24.64 -25.90
C LEU A 647 -1.23 -25.89 -26.79
N ALA A 648 -2.01 -26.92 -26.45
CA ALA A 648 -2.10 -28.14 -27.26
C ALA A 648 -2.65 -27.85 -28.66
N GLU A 649 -3.70 -27.03 -28.76
CA GLU A 649 -4.27 -26.54 -30.02
C GLU A 649 -3.26 -25.72 -30.84
N SER A 650 -2.32 -25.03 -30.18
CA SER A 650 -1.24 -24.26 -30.80
C SER A 650 0.01 -25.08 -31.14
N GLY A 651 -0.02 -26.41 -31.06
CA GLY A 651 1.12 -27.24 -31.50
C GLY A 651 2.13 -27.62 -30.41
N TYR A 652 1.80 -27.41 -29.14
CA TYR A 652 2.62 -27.83 -28.00
C TYR A 652 2.21 -29.21 -27.49
N VAL A 653 3.19 -30.01 -27.04
CA VAL A 653 2.90 -31.15 -26.18
C VAL A 653 2.63 -30.62 -24.77
N THR A 654 1.50 -30.95 -24.16
CA THR A 654 1.23 -30.54 -22.77
C THR A 654 1.18 -31.75 -21.86
N ILE A 655 1.58 -31.58 -20.60
CA ILE A 655 1.45 -32.62 -19.58
C ILE A 655 1.02 -32.04 -18.24
N ALA A 656 0.06 -32.67 -17.58
CA ALA A 656 -0.43 -32.27 -16.26
C ALA A 656 -0.51 -33.47 -15.32
N ALA A 657 -0.01 -33.31 -14.09
CA ALA A 657 -0.14 -34.28 -13.01
C ALA A 657 -0.84 -33.65 -11.80
N ASP A 658 -1.32 -34.48 -10.87
CA ASP A 658 -1.94 -33.96 -9.65
C ASP A 658 -0.88 -33.45 -8.67
N VAL A 659 -1.08 -32.23 -8.15
CA VAL A 659 -0.25 -31.62 -7.10
C VAL A 659 -1.07 -31.12 -5.90
N GLY A 660 -2.37 -31.36 -5.90
CA GLY A 660 -3.31 -30.83 -4.90
C GLY A 660 -3.34 -31.59 -3.56
N GLN A 661 -2.48 -32.58 -3.35
CA GLN A 661 -2.48 -33.40 -2.13
C GLN A 661 -2.12 -32.57 -0.89
N HIS A 662 -2.67 -32.93 0.28
CA HIS A 662 -2.29 -32.33 1.58
C HIS A 662 -1.65 -33.35 2.53
N GLU A 663 -1.45 -34.57 2.06
CA GLU A 663 -0.81 -35.64 2.79
C GLU A 663 0.55 -35.93 2.17
N ILE A 664 1.52 -36.27 3.01
CA ILE A 664 2.83 -36.76 2.60
C ILE A 664 2.68 -38.27 2.40
N TYR A 665 2.93 -38.76 1.19
CA TYR A 665 2.70 -40.16 0.84
C TYR A 665 3.86 -41.08 1.21
N GLU A 666 5.09 -40.57 1.21
CA GLU A 666 6.31 -41.34 1.45
C GLU A 666 7.05 -40.84 2.71
N PRO A 667 7.43 -41.73 3.64
CA PRO A 667 8.16 -41.35 4.85
C PRO A 667 9.47 -40.61 4.54
N GLY A 668 9.77 -39.59 5.34
CA GLY A 668 11.01 -38.81 5.21
C GLY A 668 11.00 -37.77 4.08
N ARG A 669 9.85 -37.59 3.39
CA ARG A 669 9.65 -36.49 2.43
C ARG A 669 9.00 -35.27 3.07
N THR A 670 9.04 -34.17 2.33
CA THR A 670 8.20 -33.00 2.57
C THR A 670 7.07 -32.97 1.55
N LEU A 671 5.93 -32.38 1.90
CA LEU A 671 4.80 -32.23 0.97
C LEU A 671 5.22 -31.50 -0.31
N MET A 672 5.96 -30.40 -0.17
CA MET A 672 6.49 -29.63 -1.29
C MET A 672 7.50 -30.44 -2.13
N GLY A 673 8.35 -31.23 -1.47
CA GLY A 673 9.30 -32.12 -2.14
C GLY A 673 8.60 -33.15 -3.03
N GLU A 674 7.55 -33.81 -2.53
CA GLU A 674 6.79 -34.79 -3.31
C GLU A 674 6.11 -34.16 -4.52
N ARG A 675 5.42 -33.02 -4.33
CA ARG A 675 4.77 -32.27 -5.42
C ARG A 675 5.79 -31.89 -6.49
N LEU A 676 6.95 -31.35 -6.09
CA LEU A 676 8.01 -30.97 -7.01
C LEU A 676 8.56 -32.18 -7.75
N TRP A 677 8.80 -33.28 -7.04
CA TRP A 677 9.30 -34.49 -7.66
C TRP A 677 8.32 -35.01 -8.71
N ASP A 678 7.03 -35.08 -8.41
CA ASP A 678 6.01 -35.55 -9.36
C ASP A 678 5.99 -34.72 -10.66
N VAL A 679 6.11 -33.39 -10.58
CA VAL A 679 6.20 -32.56 -11.80
C VAL A 679 7.56 -32.64 -12.51
N LYS A 680 8.66 -32.92 -11.80
CA LYS A 680 9.96 -33.25 -12.44
C LYS A 680 9.87 -34.57 -13.22
N ARG A 681 9.07 -35.53 -12.75
CA ARG A 681 8.83 -36.80 -13.45
C ARG A 681 8.04 -36.62 -14.75
N CYS A 682 7.18 -35.60 -14.82
CA CYS A 682 6.60 -35.17 -16.10
C CYS A 682 7.67 -34.69 -17.09
N VAL A 683 8.66 -33.91 -16.64
CA VAL A 683 9.79 -33.47 -17.48
C VAL A 683 10.62 -34.67 -17.96
N ASP A 684 10.90 -35.64 -17.08
CA ASP A 684 11.63 -36.86 -17.44
C ASP A 684 10.91 -37.68 -18.51
N TYR A 685 9.58 -37.72 -18.47
CA TYR A 685 8.77 -38.36 -19.49
C TYR A 685 8.83 -37.58 -20.82
N LEU A 686 8.65 -36.26 -20.79
CA LEU A 686 8.76 -35.41 -21.98
C LEU A 686 10.13 -35.55 -22.67
N GLU A 687 11.24 -35.57 -21.93
CA GLU A 687 12.58 -35.77 -22.51
C GLU A 687 12.78 -37.16 -23.15
N SER A 688 11.98 -38.15 -22.75
CA SER A 688 12.02 -39.49 -23.32
C SER A 688 11.25 -39.61 -24.65
N MET A 689 10.37 -38.65 -24.95
CA MET A 689 9.54 -38.66 -26.15
C MET A 689 10.32 -38.17 -27.39
N PRO A 690 10.33 -38.92 -28.50
CA PRO A 690 10.92 -38.45 -29.76
C PRO A 690 10.14 -37.27 -30.36
N GLU A 691 8.85 -37.11 -30.02
CA GLU A 691 7.99 -36.03 -30.49
C GLU A 691 8.27 -34.69 -29.80
N VAL A 692 9.09 -34.64 -28.73
CA VAL A 692 9.34 -33.44 -27.93
C VAL A 692 10.71 -32.82 -28.24
N ASN A 693 10.72 -31.51 -28.44
CA ASN A 693 11.94 -30.72 -28.53
C ASN A 693 12.49 -30.48 -27.11
N LYS A 694 13.57 -31.19 -26.78
CA LYS A 694 14.16 -31.23 -25.44
C LYS A 694 14.75 -29.89 -24.98
N THR A 695 15.03 -28.96 -25.90
CA THR A 695 15.52 -27.62 -25.57
C THR A 695 14.39 -26.60 -25.38
N ALA A 696 13.14 -27.01 -25.60
CA ALA A 696 11.95 -26.16 -25.61
C ALA A 696 10.84 -26.70 -24.68
N ILE A 697 11.22 -27.11 -23.46
CA ILE A 697 10.28 -27.53 -22.42
C ILE A 697 10.02 -26.36 -21.46
N GLY A 698 8.78 -25.88 -21.37
CA GLY A 698 8.35 -24.86 -20.41
C GLY A 698 7.53 -25.44 -19.25
N CYS A 699 7.15 -24.56 -18.31
CA CYS A 699 6.12 -24.87 -17.32
C CYS A 699 5.21 -23.66 -17.06
N ALA A 700 3.95 -23.93 -16.76
CA ALA A 700 2.96 -22.92 -16.40
C ALA A 700 1.99 -23.41 -15.33
N GLY A 701 1.51 -22.50 -14.48
CA GLY A 701 0.43 -22.82 -13.55
C GLY A 701 -0.16 -21.59 -12.84
N LEU A 702 -1.30 -21.81 -12.19
CA LEU A 702 -2.06 -20.80 -11.43
C LEU A 702 -2.14 -21.18 -9.94
N SER A 703 -2.01 -20.21 -9.03
CA SER A 703 -2.12 -20.42 -7.57
C SER A 703 -1.00 -21.32 -7.03
N LEU A 704 -1.32 -22.40 -6.30
CA LEU A 704 -0.37 -23.49 -6.02
C LEU A 704 0.28 -24.03 -7.31
N GLY A 705 -0.41 -24.02 -8.45
CA GLY A 705 0.22 -24.34 -9.74
C GLY A 705 1.29 -23.32 -10.15
N GLY A 706 1.08 -22.04 -9.82
CA GLY A 706 2.06 -20.96 -10.01
C GLY A 706 3.26 -21.12 -9.08
N GLU A 707 3.03 -21.51 -7.82
CA GLU A 707 4.07 -21.91 -6.87
C GLU A 707 4.90 -23.09 -7.41
N MET A 708 4.22 -24.13 -7.88
CA MET A 708 4.89 -25.32 -8.41
C MET A 708 5.62 -25.03 -9.72
N ALA A 709 5.12 -24.12 -10.57
CA ALA A 709 5.84 -23.66 -11.76
C ALA A 709 7.13 -22.91 -11.38
N MET A 710 7.09 -22.08 -10.33
CA MET A 710 8.29 -21.45 -9.75
C MET A 710 9.27 -22.52 -9.26
N TRP A 711 8.85 -23.46 -8.41
CA TRP A 711 9.74 -24.51 -7.88
C TRP A 711 10.35 -25.38 -8.97
N LEU A 712 9.54 -25.81 -9.95
CA LEU A 712 9.99 -26.63 -11.07
C LEU A 712 11.03 -25.87 -11.90
N ALA A 713 10.75 -24.62 -12.28
CA ALA A 713 11.70 -23.82 -13.04
C ALA A 713 12.97 -23.52 -12.23
N ALA A 714 12.84 -23.24 -10.94
CA ALA A 714 13.96 -22.92 -10.05
C ALA A 714 14.93 -24.09 -9.88
N LEU A 715 14.42 -25.32 -9.72
CA LEU A 715 15.22 -26.49 -9.38
C LEU A 715 15.48 -27.44 -10.55
N ASP A 716 14.73 -27.37 -11.65
CA ASP A 716 15.00 -28.12 -12.88
C ASP A 716 15.50 -27.20 -14.01
N GLU A 717 16.79 -27.30 -14.29
CA GLU A 717 17.45 -26.43 -15.29
C GLU A 717 17.09 -26.80 -16.75
N ARG A 718 16.36 -27.90 -16.97
CA ARG A 718 15.82 -28.27 -18.28
C ARG A 718 14.62 -27.42 -18.70
N ILE A 719 13.94 -26.78 -17.75
CA ILE A 719 12.87 -25.84 -18.06
C ILE A 719 13.46 -24.62 -18.76
N ALA A 720 13.04 -24.37 -19.99
CA ALA A 720 13.50 -23.31 -20.86
C ALA A 720 12.76 -21.98 -20.68
N ALA A 721 11.50 -22.00 -20.22
CA ALA A 721 10.67 -20.83 -19.93
C ALA A 721 9.58 -21.15 -18.88
N CYS A 722 9.23 -20.17 -18.03
CA CYS A 722 8.24 -20.35 -16.95
C CYS A 722 7.18 -19.24 -16.93
N VAL A 723 5.91 -19.63 -16.77
CA VAL A 723 4.80 -18.72 -16.45
C VAL A 723 4.22 -19.07 -15.09
N SER A 724 4.27 -18.14 -14.14
CA SER A 724 3.74 -18.32 -12.79
C SER A 724 2.60 -17.34 -12.54
N SER A 725 1.36 -17.83 -12.59
CA SER A 725 0.16 -16.99 -12.48
C SER A 725 -0.44 -17.06 -11.07
N GLY A 726 -0.94 -15.92 -10.57
CA GLY A 726 -1.64 -15.82 -9.29
C GLY A 726 -0.84 -16.35 -8.11
N PHE A 727 0.48 -16.11 -8.06
CA PHE A 727 1.31 -16.57 -6.93
C PHE A 727 2.36 -15.57 -6.46
N LEU A 728 3.00 -14.80 -7.35
CA LEU A 728 4.11 -13.93 -6.95
C LEU A 728 3.69 -12.99 -5.80
N THR A 729 4.27 -13.24 -4.63
CA THR A 729 4.01 -12.56 -3.35
C THR A 729 5.23 -12.74 -2.43
N VAL A 730 5.08 -12.40 -1.14
CA VAL A 730 6.10 -12.58 -0.10
C VAL A 730 5.65 -13.62 0.93
N MET A 731 6.60 -14.32 1.55
CA MET A 731 6.28 -15.35 2.56
C MET A 731 5.49 -14.79 3.74
N ASP A 732 5.75 -13.55 4.16
CA ASP A 732 4.99 -12.89 5.23
C ASP A 732 3.49 -12.83 4.90
N GLN A 733 3.12 -12.59 3.63
CA GLN A 733 1.72 -12.62 3.19
C GLN A 733 1.16 -14.04 3.24
N MET A 734 1.93 -15.04 2.75
CA MET A 734 1.51 -16.45 2.73
C MET A 734 1.34 -17.10 4.13
N GLU A 735 1.82 -16.45 5.19
CA GLU A 735 1.59 -16.87 6.59
C GLU A 735 0.22 -16.40 7.13
N HIS A 736 -0.51 -15.57 6.38
CA HIS A 736 -1.82 -15.03 6.76
C HIS A 736 -2.87 -15.44 5.73
N ASP A 737 -4.04 -15.90 6.19
CA ASP A 737 -5.22 -16.22 5.34
C ASP A 737 -4.99 -17.22 4.18
N HIS A 738 -3.86 -17.92 4.17
CA HIS A 738 -3.48 -18.92 3.18
C HIS A 738 -3.23 -20.30 3.80
N CYS A 739 -3.32 -21.35 2.97
CA CYS A 739 -2.94 -22.70 3.37
C CYS A 739 -1.44 -22.76 3.70
N MET A 740 -1.07 -23.37 4.82
CA MET A 740 0.33 -23.49 5.27
C MET A 740 1.11 -24.63 4.59
N CYS A 741 0.55 -25.29 3.57
CA CYS A 741 1.18 -26.44 2.89
C CYS A 741 2.51 -26.13 2.19
N TRP A 742 2.82 -24.84 1.96
CA TRP A 742 4.07 -24.39 1.38
C TRP A 742 5.23 -24.38 2.41
N LYS A 743 4.91 -24.27 3.71
CA LYS A 743 5.89 -24.04 4.76
C LYS A 743 6.47 -25.36 5.26
N PHE A 744 7.79 -25.41 5.35
CA PHE A 744 8.55 -26.51 5.94
C PHE A 744 9.81 -25.98 6.62
N ASP A 745 10.37 -26.77 7.54
CA ASP A 745 11.49 -26.36 8.39
C ASP A 745 12.71 -25.91 7.56
N GLY A 746 13.29 -24.77 7.96
CA GLY A 746 14.49 -24.20 7.32
C GLY A 746 14.22 -23.31 6.12
N LEU A 747 12.99 -23.27 5.58
CA LEU A 747 12.68 -22.47 4.39
C LEU A 747 12.80 -20.97 4.69
N ARG A 748 12.17 -20.50 5.78
CA ARG A 748 12.12 -19.07 6.16
C ARG A 748 13.48 -18.53 6.59
N GLU A 749 14.29 -19.37 7.22
CA GLU A 749 15.66 -19.08 7.60
C GLU A 749 16.56 -18.92 6.37
N LEU A 750 16.20 -19.55 5.26
CA LEU A 750 17.03 -19.56 4.06
C LEU A 750 16.63 -18.46 3.06
N VAL A 751 15.35 -18.33 2.72
CA VAL A 751 14.89 -17.54 1.57
C VAL A 751 13.50 -16.92 1.76
N ASP A 752 13.16 -16.01 0.84
CA ASP A 752 11.79 -15.62 0.48
C ASP A 752 11.49 -16.06 -0.96
N PHE A 753 10.24 -15.96 -1.43
CA PHE A 753 9.84 -16.42 -2.77
C PHE A 753 10.63 -15.72 -3.89
N ALA A 754 10.95 -14.43 -3.73
CA ALA A 754 11.79 -13.69 -4.69
C ALA A 754 13.17 -14.35 -4.91
N ASP A 755 13.76 -14.95 -3.88
CA ASP A 755 15.04 -15.67 -4.02
C ASP A 755 14.85 -16.99 -4.80
N ILE A 756 13.72 -17.67 -4.62
CA ILE A 756 13.42 -18.90 -5.36
C ILE A 756 13.17 -18.58 -6.84
N TYR A 757 12.37 -17.57 -7.15
CA TYR A 757 12.19 -17.08 -8.53
C TYR A 757 13.52 -16.65 -9.17
N SER A 758 14.44 -16.08 -8.40
CA SER A 758 15.77 -15.67 -8.88
C SER A 758 16.61 -16.85 -9.37
N LEU A 759 16.32 -18.09 -8.96
CA LEU A 759 16.96 -19.29 -9.52
C LEU A 759 16.53 -19.60 -10.96
N VAL A 760 15.47 -18.98 -11.49
CA VAL A 760 15.08 -19.14 -12.88
C VAL A 760 16.04 -18.41 -13.82
N SER A 761 16.62 -17.29 -13.37
CA SER A 761 17.58 -16.48 -14.14
C SER A 761 18.73 -17.32 -14.72
N PRO A 762 19.16 -17.10 -15.98
CA PRO A 762 18.73 -16.04 -16.90
C PRO A 762 17.54 -16.45 -17.79
N ARG A 763 16.86 -17.56 -17.49
CA ARG A 763 15.83 -18.11 -18.37
C ARG A 763 14.56 -17.24 -18.32
N PRO A 764 13.79 -17.16 -19.42
CA PRO A 764 12.53 -16.44 -19.47
C PRO A 764 11.58 -16.80 -18.31
N LEU A 765 11.09 -15.77 -17.61
CA LEU A 765 10.09 -15.86 -16.55
C LEU A 765 9.00 -14.79 -16.75
N GLN A 766 7.74 -15.19 -16.74
CA GLN A 766 6.60 -14.29 -16.62
C GLN A 766 5.84 -14.62 -15.35
N CYS A 767 5.56 -13.61 -14.53
CA CYS A 767 4.62 -13.71 -13.42
C CYS A 767 3.32 -13.00 -13.80
N GLN A 768 2.17 -13.49 -13.39
CA GLN A 768 0.87 -12.85 -13.64
C GLN A 768 0.12 -12.60 -12.33
N ASN A 769 -0.43 -11.40 -12.13
CA ASN A 769 -1.26 -11.06 -10.97
C ASN A 769 -2.45 -10.19 -11.41
N GLY A 770 -3.62 -10.43 -10.80
CA GLY A 770 -4.85 -9.71 -11.08
C GLY A 770 -5.06 -8.48 -10.20
N LEU A 771 -5.56 -7.39 -10.78
CA LEU A 771 -5.92 -6.17 -10.04
C LEU A 771 -7.18 -6.32 -9.19
N ALA A 772 -8.06 -7.28 -9.53
CA ALA A 772 -9.27 -7.59 -8.77
C ALA A 772 -9.07 -8.75 -7.78
N GLU A 773 -7.82 -9.12 -7.49
CA GLU A 773 -7.49 -10.04 -6.39
C GLU A 773 -8.03 -9.52 -5.07
N ALA A 774 -8.48 -10.44 -4.22
CA ALA A 774 -8.93 -10.06 -2.88
C ALA A 774 -7.74 -9.44 -2.09
N PRO A 775 -7.97 -8.43 -1.24
CA PRO A 775 -6.88 -7.66 -0.61
C PRO A 775 -5.92 -8.47 0.28
N PHE A 776 -6.32 -9.67 0.70
CA PHE A 776 -5.56 -10.58 1.54
C PHE A 776 -4.95 -11.76 0.76
N MET A 777 -4.97 -11.70 -0.58
CA MET A 777 -4.45 -12.76 -1.46
C MET A 777 -3.17 -12.28 -2.18
N PHE A 778 -3.09 -12.45 -3.51
CA PHE A 778 -1.89 -12.21 -4.33
C PHE A 778 -1.88 -10.81 -4.94
N VAL A 779 -2.01 -9.79 -4.10
CA VAL A 779 -2.16 -8.39 -4.53
C VAL A 779 -0.95 -7.87 -5.31
N VAL A 780 -1.22 -7.08 -6.35
CA VAL A 780 -0.20 -6.55 -7.27
C VAL A 780 0.92 -5.76 -6.59
N PRO A 781 0.68 -4.94 -5.55
CA PRO A 781 1.77 -4.23 -4.87
C PRO A 781 2.86 -5.15 -4.30
N LEU A 782 2.48 -6.27 -3.69
CA LEU A 782 3.43 -7.27 -3.18
C LEU A 782 4.17 -7.98 -4.32
N ALA A 783 3.45 -8.32 -5.39
CA ALA A 783 4.06 -8.89 -6.59
C ALA A 783 5.12 -7.96 -7.20
N ARG A 784 4.84 -6.64 -7.24
CA ARG A 784 5.81 -5.62 -7.70
C ARG A 784 7.02 -5.54 -6.78
N GLN A 785 6.82 -5.57 -5.46
CA GLN A 785 7.91 -5.56 -4.49
C GLN A 785 8.85 -6.77 -4.71
N ALA A 786 8.29 -7.98 -4.78
CA ALA A 786 9.07 -9.19 -5.07
C ALA A 786 9.76 -9.10 -6.44
N MET A 787 9.06 -8.62 -7.47
CA MET A 787 9.61 -8.45 -8.82
C MET A 787 10.82 -7.51 -8.88
N LYS A 788 10.84 -6.43 -8.07
CA LYS A 788 12.02 -5.55 -7.98
C LYS A 788 13.26 -6.29 -7.51
N GLU A 789 13.10 -7.22 -6.56
CA GLU A 789 14.21 -8.03 -6.05
C GLU A 789 14.68 -9.05 -7.09
N ILE A 790 13.75 -9.71 -7.80
CA ILE A 790 14.09 -10.71 -8.83
C ILE A 790 14.82 -10.07 -10.01
N ARG A 791 14.44 -8.84 -10.42
CA ARG A 791 15.10 -8.14 -11.53
C ARG A 791 16.60 -7.93 -11.33
N LEU A 792 17.07 -7.84 -10.09
CA LEU A 792 18.49 -7.64 -9.78
C LEU A 792 19.37 -8.76 -10.37
N ILE A 793 18.99 -10.03 -10.18
CA ILE A 793 19.79 -11.14 -10.70
C ILE A 793 19.70 -11.25 -12.23
N TYR A 794 18.58 -10.87 -12.84
CA TYR A 794 18.44 -10.85 -14.30
C TYR A 794 19.35 -9.78 -14.92
N ALA A 795 19.48 -8.61 -14.29
CA ALA A 795 20.42 -7.58 -14.69
C ALA A 795 21.88 -8.08 -14.59
N ASP A 796 22.27 -8.67 -13.44
CA ASP A 796 23.64 -9.19 -13.23
C ASP A 796 24.01 -10.34 -14.18
N MET A 797 23.01 -11.10 -14.63
CA MET A 797 23.17 -12.17 -15.61
C MET A 797 23.19 -11.67 -17.07
N GLY A 798 22.97 -10.37 -17.28
CA GLY A 798 22.96 -9.72 -18.60
C GLY A 798 21.71 -10.01 -19.42
N LYS A 799 20.59 -10.32 -18.75
CA LYS A 799 19.30 -10.66 -19.37
C LYS A 799 18.10 -9.96 -18.72
N PRO A 800 18.13 -8.64 -18.47
CA PRO A 800 17.01 -7.92 -17.84
C PRO A 800 15.68 -8.05 -18.61
N GLU A 801 15.73 -8.32 -19.92
CA GLU A 801 14.57 -8.50 -20.81
C GLU A 801 13.84 -9.84 -20.64
N ASN A 802 14.45 -10.81 -19.95
CA ASN A 802 13.90 -12.16 -19.78
C ASN A 802 12.95 -12.31 -18.59
N ILE A 803 12.61 -11.22 -17.90
CA ILE A 803 11.65 -11.25 -16.80
C ILE A 803 10.55 -10.22 -16.99
N SER A 804 9.30 -10.62 -16.71
CA SER A 804 8.14 -9.74 -16.79
C SER A 804 7.12 -10.03 -15.69
N LEU A 805 6.45 -8.97 -15.23
CA LEU A 805 5.25 -9.05 -14.40
C LEU A 805 4.07 -8.56 -15.25
N ARG A 806 3.15 -9.45 -15.57
CA ARG A 806 1.90 -9.13 -16.25
C ARG A 806 0.83 -8.83 -15.21
N VAL A 807 0.40 -7.58 -15.18
CA VAL A 807 -0.76 -7.16 -14.40
C VAL A 807 -1.99 -7.20 -15.32
N HIS A 808 -3.04 -7.90 -14.93
CA HIS A 808 -4.31 -7.98 -15.68
C HIS A 808 -5.48 -7.47 -14.84
N ARG A 809 -6.60 -7.14 -15.50
CA ARG A 809 -7.79 -6.55 -14.83
C ARG A 809 -8.66 -7.57 -14.08
N GLY A 810 -8.43 -8.86 -14.30
CA GLY A 810 -9.20 -9.93 -13.67
C GLY A 810 -8.84 -10.17 -12.20
N GLU A 811 -9.49 -11.17 -11.62
CA GLU A 811 -9.28 -11.67 -10.26
C GLU A 811 -8.15 -12.72 -10.24
N HIS A 812 -8.32 -13.81 -9.46
CA HIS A 812 -7.40 -14.93 -9.36
C HIS A 812 -7.51 -15.88 -10.57
N GLU A 813 -6.98 -15.47 -11.72
CA GLU A 813 -7.11 -16.21 -12.99
C GLU A 813 -5.85 -16.14 -13.87
N VAL A 814 -5.81 -16.98 -14.90
CA VAL A 814 -4.76 -16.93 -15.94
C VAL A 814 -5.08 -15.83 -16.96
N ASP A 815 -4.08 -14.99 -17.27
CA ASP A 815 -4.11 -14.11 -18.44
C ASP A 815 -3.64 -14.89 -19.67
N LEU A 816 -4.58 -15.60 -20.30
CA LEU A 816 -4.29 -16.53 -21.38
C LEU A 816 -3.55 -15.90 -22.58
N PRO A 817 -3.95 -14.72 -23.09
CA PRO A 817 -3.26 -14.12 -24.24
C PRO A 817 -1.76 -13.88 -24.00
N SER A 818 -1.40 -13.34 -22.83
CA SER A 818 0.01 -13.06 -22.51
C SER A 818 0.83 -14.32 -22.22
N LEU A 819 0.20 -15.38 -21.71
CA LEU A 819 0.81 -16.69 -21.54
C LEU A 819 1.19 -17.31 -22.88
N LEU A 820 0.26 -17.28 -23.85
CA LEU A 820 0.49 -17.83 -25.20
C LEU A 820 1.59 -17.06 -25.93
N GLU A 821 1.50 -15.72 -25.95
CA GLU A 821 2.53 -14.86 -26.54
C GLU A 821 3.91 -15.11 -25.93
N PHE A 822 3.97 -15.32 -24.61
CA PHE A 822 5.22 -15.58 -23.91
C PHE A 822 5.85 -16.91 -24.35
N PHE A 823 5.08 -17.99 -24.47
CA PHE A 823 5.65 -19.28 -24.90
C PHE A 823 5.99 -19.29 -26.39
N GLU A 824 5.21 -18.64 -27.25
CA GLU A 824 5.51 -18.50 -28.68
C GLU A 824 6.89 -17.82 -28.83
N LYS A 825 7.09 -16.69 -28.14
CA LYS A 825 8.34 -15.93 -28.18
C LYS A 825 9.55 -16.74 -27.69
N ASN A 826 9.38 -17.56 -26.66
CA ASN A 826 10.51 -18.13 -25.91
C ASN A 826 10.80 -19.61 -26.18
N LEU A 827 9.84 -20.38 -26.72
CA LEU A 827 9.98 -21.81 -27.00
C LEU A 827 9.95 -22.16 -28.50
N GLU A 828 9.20 -21.43 -29.33
CA GLU A 828 9.14 -21.75 -30.78
C GLU A 828 10.33 -21.22 -31.57
N LYS A 829 10.95 -20.12 -31.12
CA LYS A 829 12.08 -19.47 -31.82
C LYS A 829 13.45 -20.08 -31.49
N ARG A 830 13.53 -21.33 -30.99
CA ARG A 830 14.77 -21.95 -30.48
C ARG A 830 15.17 -23.23 -31.18
#